data_AF-A0A1S9RVW1-F1
#
_entry.id   AF-A0A1S9RVW1-F1
#
_cell.length_a   1.000
_cell.length_b   1.000
_cell.length_c   1.000
_cell.angle_alpha   90.00
_cell.angle_beta   90.00
_cell.angle_gamma   90.00
#
_symmetry.space_group_name_H-M   'P 1'
#
loop_
_entity.id
_entity.type
_entity.pdbx_description
1 polymer ?
#
loop_
_entity_poly.entity_id
_entity_poly.type
_entity_poly.pdbx_seq_one_letter_code
_entity_poly.pdbx_strand_id
1 'polypeptide(L)'
;MPPNADFQHISVEQIHPTFGAQVSGVDVSTPLADEVFDEIYRAISLYGFLVFRRTSLTEETQVQLASRFGELDDVTPWIKPGTVRRLNRTELMDMSNIRVDGTLANQDDLNIQLQKGNLLFHVDSSYNPRRASYSFLLAKEVPPPGHGGQTAFADTRTAFEELPLELKHELLKHDYVACHSIQHSRKLAAPDYFKNLDPAQHPMGRHRIVQLHEPSGRSNLYIASHIHHIENMEMEKSQDMVNRLIQHATQEKFVTQVEWENAGDLIIWDNTCLMHRAVGGSYIDKYKRDLRRAIVHDRSSWAWGLNQHCKERQGLGILSTECRMRQPSVMQSLHEIMKKHPDILSVGPGIIPKDLYPFESVNFQSRIGIDEQCTSFEMLIFDMEKTSSRCDLSTALSYGQATGLPQLLRVIREQVKIYHDPPYADWGCVLTTGSTSALDIALRMLTERGDCVLVEEYTYPTMVETSLPLGVRLVPVQMDNEGLDPTALEELLRQWNPSISGKRPRILYTIPTGHNPTGVTASAERRSKIYEIAQLWGIYILEDDPYHFIQFQHEDRCSSTAQISPQEMARKLAPSYLSIDVYGRVLRMDTVSKTIAPGLRIGWISAPQEIIERVTRVQETSVQSPSGFSQIFLLKLLEAWSDNGFVNRILHLQSIFRDQRDEFQKAVEKHLPPGIITYVKPTAGLFVWMRVNLERYPNFRQRKPALIENEIYHNAIKKGALIIPGSWFRANPDIEVQEVTFRVSFAPIPAADIVEMMKRFSAALKAVFEC
;
A
#
# COMPACT_ATOMS: atom_id res chain seq x y z
N MET A 1 -47.79 15.01 -2.45
CA MET A 1 -47.69 14.72 -0.99
C MET A 1 -49.04 14.95 -0.34
N PRO A 2 -49.35 14.37 0.83
CA PRO A 2 -50.39 14.93 1.69
C PRO A 2 -49.97 16.35 2.09
N PRO A 3 -50.85 17.37 1.99
CA PRO A 3 -50.57 18.68 2.56
C PRO A 3 -50.60 18.58 4.09
N ASN A 4 -49.68 19.29 4.75
CA ASN A 4 -49.46 19.27 6.21
C ASN A 4 -49.22 17.85 6.76
N ALA A 5 -47.97 17.38 6.68
CA ALA A 5 -47.46 16.55 7.75
C ALA A 5 -47.30 17.45 8.98
N ASP A 6 -48.13 17.28 10.00
CA ASP A 6 -48.00 18.07 11.23
C ASP A 6 -46.69 17.70 11.93
N PHE A 7 -45.77 18.66 12.00
CA PHE A 7 -44.54 18.60 12.76
C PHE A 7 -44.72 19.44 14.03
N GLN A 8 -44.53 18.85 15.20
CA GLN A 8 -44.79 19.48 16.50
C GLN A 8 -43.55 20.13 17.13
N HIS A 9 -42.35 19.77 16.65
CA HIS A 9 -41.06 20.14 17.20
C HIS A 9 -40.12 20.77 16.17
N ILE A 10 -40.35 20.53 14.88
CA ILE A 10 -39.56 21.12 13.79
C ILE A 10 -40.43 21.94 12.82
N SER A 11 -39.91 23.06 12.33
CA SER A 11 -40.52 23.85 11.26
C SER A 11 -39.92 23.42 9.91
N VAL A 12 -40.76 22.98 8.97
CA VAL A 12 -40.35 22.44 7.67
C VAL A 12 -40.87 23.30 6.53
N GLU A 13 -39.95 23.87 5.74
CA GLU A 13 -40.23 24.74 4.59
C GLU A 13 -39.83 24.02 3.29
N GLN A 14 -40.75 23.87 2.34
CA GLN A 14 -40.52 23.05 1.15
C GLN A 14 -39.70 23.79 0.08
N ILE A 15 -38.61 23.17 -0.41
CA ILE A 15 -37.66 23.76 -1.36
C ILE A 15 -38.07 23.48 -2.82
N HIS A 16 -38.63 22.31 -3.14
CA HIS A 16 -39.11 21.96 -4.48
C HIS A 16 -40.48 21.25 -4.41
N PRO A 17 -41.43 21.44 -5.36
CA PRO A 17 -42.82 20.99 -5.22
C PRO A 17 -43.07 19.49 -4.92
N THR A 18 -42.09 18.63 -5.20
CA THR A 18 -42.19 17.17 -4.97
C THR A 18 -41.18 16.60 -3.97
N PHE A 19 -40.13 17.34 -3.58
CA PHE A 19 -39.05 16.88 -2.70
C PHE A 19 -38.22 18.07 -2.18
N GLY A 20 -37.31 17.86 -1.23
CA GLY A 20 -36.44 18.87 -0.64
C GLY A 20 -37.14 19.80 0.36
N ALA A 21 -36.56 19.98 1.54
CA ALA A 21 -37.03 20.96 2.52
C ALA A 21 -35.90 21.59 3.34
N GLN A 22 -36.13 22.81 3.83
CA GLN A 22 -35.35 23.46 4.88
C GLN A 22 -36.00 23.17 6.23
N VAL A 23 -35.20 22.87 7.25
CA VAL A 23 -35.65 22.54 8.60
C VAL A 23 -35.10 23.55 9.60
N SER A 24 -35.95 24.04 10.49
CA SER A 24 -35.64 25.03 11.52
C SER A 24 -36.42 24.76 12.81
N GLY A 25 -36.18 25.55 13.86
CA GLY A 25 -36.80 25.38 15.19
C GLY A 25 -36.08 24.39 16.11
N VAL A 26 -35.09 23.65 15.62
CA VAL A 26 -34.33 22.62 16.35
C VAL A 26 -32.82 22.88 16.29
N ASP A 27 -32.12 22.71 17.42
CA ASP A 27 -30.65 22.71 17.47
C ASP A 27 -30.08 21.28 17.36
N VAL A 28 -29.78 20.88 16.12
CA VAL A 28 -29.18 19.58 15.80
C VAL A 28 -27.72 19.43 16.25
N SER A 29 -27.11 20.46 16.86
CA SER A 29 -25.75 20.35 17.43
C SER A 29 -25.70 19.76 18.85
N THR A 30 -26.87 19.55 19.46
CA THR A 30 -27.05 18.91 20.78
C THR A 30 -27.78 17.56 20.65
N PRO A 31 -27.72 16.67 21.66
CA PRO A 31 -28.46 15.41 21.64
C PRO A 31 -29.98 15.64 21.54
N LEU A 32 -30.56 15.22 20.41
CA LEU A 32 -31.99 15.32 20.14
C LEU A 32 -32.80 14.34 21.02
N ALA A 33 -33.95 14.81 21.51
CA ALA A 33 -35.00 13.95 22.04
C ALA A 33 -35.62 13.10 20.92
N ASP A 34 -36.14 11.93 21.26
CA ASP A 34 -36.49 10.91 20.27
C ASP A 34 -37.70 11.30 19.41
N GLU A 35 -38.65 12.03 19.98
CA GLU A 35 -39.80 12.59 19.26
C GLU A 35 -39.37 13.57 18.16
N VAL A 36 -38.35 14.40 18.46
CA VAL A 36 -37.77 15.38 17.53
C VAL A 36 -36.95 14.68 16.44
N PHE A 37 -36.24 13.61 16.80
CA PHE A 37 -35.54 12.77 15.84
C PHE A 37 -36.51 12.08 14.87
N ASP A 38 -37.62 11.51 15.37
CA ASP A 38 -38.65 10.87 14.56
C ASP A 38 -39.36 11.86 13.62
N GLU A 39 -39.51 13.13 14.01
CA GLU A 39 -39.94 14.20 13.11
C GLU A 39 -38.97 14.40 11.94
N ILE A 40 -37.66 14.48 12.22
CA ILE A 40 -36.62 14.64 11.18
C ILE A 40 -36.52 13.40 10.29
N TYR A 41 -36.63 12.19 10.86
CA TYR A 41 -36.61 10.94 10.11
C TYR A 41 -37.83 10.81 9.17
N ARG A 42 -39.01 11.18 9.65
CA ARG A 42 -40.24 11.33 8.86
C ARG A 42 -40.08 12.39 7.76
N ALA A 43 -39.48 13.54 8.07
CA ALA A 43 -39.24 14.61 7.11
C ALA A 43 -38.30 14.16 5.98
N ILE A 44 -37.16 13.52 6.27
CA ILE A 44 -36.25 13.05 5.20
C ILE A 44 -36.86 11.91 4.36
N SER A 45 -37.67 11.05 4.97
CA SER A 45 -38.40 9.99 4.25
C SER A 45 -39.38 10.55 3.22
N LEU A 46 -40.03 11.68 3.53
CA LEU A 46 -40.90 12.42 2.61
C LEU A 46 -40.08 13.21 1.58
N TYR A 47 -39.25 14.15 2.04
CA TYR A 47 -38.59 15.14 1.19
C TYR A 47 -37.29 14.64 0.53
N GLY A 48 -36.71 13.50 0.92
CA GLY A 48 -35.49 12.93 0.35
C GLY A 48 -34.20 13.68 0.75
N PHE A 49 -34.23 15.01 0.84
CA PHE A 49 -33.16 15.80 1.46
C PHE A 49 -33.70 16.91 2.37
N LEU A 50 -32.92 17.26 3.39
CA LEU A 50 -33.18 18.30 4.38
C LEU A 50 -31.98 19.25 4.48
N VAL A 51 -32.24 20.56 4.60
CA VAL A 51 -31.23 21.61 4.78
C VAL A 51 -31.38 22.25 6.16
N PHE A 52 -30.29 22.34 6.91
CA PHE A 52 -30.22 23.01 8.21
C PHE A 52 -29.20 24.14 8.12
N ARG A 53 -29.64 25.40 8.32
CA ARG A 53 -28.77 26.57 8.22
C ARG A 53 -28.04 26.83 9.54
N ARG A 54 -26.77 27.28 9.45
CA ARG A 54 -25.96 27.77 10.59
C ARG A 54 -25.91 26.83 11.80
N THR A 55 -25.80 25.52 11.59
CA THR A 55 -25.64 24.56 12.69
C THR A 55 -24.29 24.78 13.40
N SER A 56 -24.28 24.65 14.72
CA SER A 56 -23.04 24.70 15.53
C SER A 56 -22.29 23.37 15.57
N LEU A 57 -22.45 22.52 14.53
CA LEU A 57 -21.90 21.17 14.51
C LEU A 57 -20.37 21.14 14.49
N THR A 58 -19.79 20.28 15.32
CA THR A 58 -18.36 19.91 15.32
C THR A 58 -18.17 18.62 14.53
N GLU A 59 -16.93 18.17 14.30
CA GLU A 59 -16.72 16.82 13.74
C GLU A 59 -17.36 15.74 14.63
N GLU A 60 -17.25 15.92 15.94
CA GLU A 60 -17.80 15.02 16.95
C GLU A 60 -19.33 14.97 16.89
N THR A 61 -19.98 16.13 16.98
CA THR A 61 -21.45 16.19 16.99
C THR A 61 -22.08 15.92 15.61
N GLN A 62 -21.37 16.14 14.50
CA GLN A 62 -21.81 15.70 13.16
C GLN A 62 -21.86 14.17 13.08
N VAL A 63 -20.85 13.48 13.60
CA VAL A 63 -20.79 12.00 13.60
C VAL A 63 -21.82 11.42 14.58
N GLN A 64 -22.05 12.04 15.73
CA GLN A 64 -23.10 11.64 16.67
C GLN A 64 -24.51 11.81 16.08
N LEU A 65 -24.78 12.92 15.38
CA LEU A 65 -26.05 13.14 14.67
C LEU A 65 -26.27 12.09 13.56
N ALA A 66 -25.24 11.80 12.77
CA ALA A 66 -25.33 10.79 11.71
C ALA A 66 -25.56 9.37 12.26
N SER A 67 -24.92 9.01 13.39
CA SER A 67 -25.04 7.65 13.95
C SER A 67 -26.43 7.32 14.53
N ARG A 68 -27.26 8.34 14.81
CA ARG A 68 -28.69 8.16 15.12
C ARG A 68 -29.46 7.51 13.95
N PHE A 69 -29.11 7.83 12.71
CA PHE A 69 -29.74 7.26 11.51
C PHE A 69 -29.21 5.85 11.23
N GLY A 70 -27.94 5.57 11.56
CA GLY A 70 -27.48 4.19 11.66
C GLY A 70 -25.98 3.94 11.77
N GLU A 71 -25.62 2.74 11.35
CA GLU A 71 -24.23 2.31 11.26
C GLU A 71 -23.52 3.16 10.20
N LEU A 72 -22.40 3.78 10.54
CA LEU A 72 -21.69 4.66 9.63
C LEU A 72 -20.74 3.87 8.73
N ASP A 73 -20.62 4.31 7.48
CA ASP A 73 -19.47 3.96 6.64
C ASP A 73 -18.27 4.80 7.10
N ASP A 74 -17.07 4.27 6.88
CA ASP A 74 -15.83 4.88 7.35
C ASP A 74 -14.78 4.89 6.24
N VAL A 75 -13.94 5.92 6.25
CA VAL A 75 -12.90 6.07 5.25
C VAL A 75 -11.63 5.27 5.53
N THR A 76 -11.56 4.45 6.59
CA THR A 76 -10.34 3.72 7.04
C THR A 76 -9.60 2.88 5.98
N PRO A 77 -10.22 2.35 4.89
CA PRO A 77 -9.50 1.69 3.80
C PRO A 77 -9.14 2.60 2.60
N TRP A 78 -9.63 3.84 2.58
CA TRP A 78 -9.27 4.88 1.61
C TRP A 78 -8.18 5.81 2.18
N ILE A 79 -8.40 6.24 3.42
CA ILE A 79 -7.36 6.44 4.43
C ILE A 79 -6.45 5.22 4.40
N LYS A 80 -5.18 5.43 4.73
CA LYS A 80 -4.38 4.38 5.34
C LYS A 80 -4.29 4.70 6.84
N PRO A 81 -4.10 3.74 7.77
CA PRO A 81 -2.37 4.62 8.86
C PRO A 81 -2.00 6.01 8.43
N GLY A 82 -2.31 7.04 9.23
CA GLY A 82 -1.50 8.27 9.32
C GLY A 82 -1.09 9.01 8.04
N THR A 83 -1.72 8.74 6.89
CA THR A 83 -1.93 9.74 5.86
C THR A 83 -2.33 11.00 6.61
N VAL A 84 -1.55 12.09 6.59
CA VAL A 84 -1.81 13.21 7.50
C VAL A 84 -3.17 13.80 7.14
N ARG A 85 -4.18 13.56 7.97
CA ARG A 85 -5.58 13.91 7.65
C ARG A 85 -5.88 15.32 8.11
N ARG A 86 -6.62 16.03 7.28
CA ARG A 86 -7.22 17.33 7.59
C ARG A 86 -8.42 17.22 8.56
N LEU A 87 -9.00 16.01 8.67
CA LEU A 87 -10.15 15.67 9.51
C LEU A 87 -9.75 14.61 10.55
N ASN A 88 -10.23 14.69 11.79
CA ASN A 88 -9.82 13.78 12.86
C ASN A 88 -10.64 12.48 12.86
N ARG A 89 -11.95 12.57 12.61
CA ARG A 89 -12.90 11.44 12.60
C ARG A 89 -12.75 10.58 11.34
N THR A 90 -12.65 9.26 11.48
CA THR A 90 -12.59 8.30 10.35
C THR A 90 -13.96 8.07 9.70
N GLU A 91 -15.02 8.55 10.34
CA GLU A 91 -16.40 8.55 9.85
C GLU A 91 -16.69 9.76 8.93
N LEU A 92 -15.71 10.64 8.70
CA LEU A 92 -15.83 11.83 7.83
C LEU A 92 -14.95 11.73 6.59
N MET A 93 -15.58 11.73 5.42
CA MET A 93 -14.97 12.02 4.12
C MET A 93 -14.64 13.51 3.98
N ASP A 94 -13.51 13.80 3.36
CA ASP A 94 -13.11 15.17 2.98
C ASP A 94 -13.52 15.45 1.52
N MET A 95 -14.41 16.43 1.33
CA MET A 95 -15.02 16.78 0.04
C MET A 95 -14.56 18.17 -0.45
N SER A 96 -13.36 18.57 -0.02
CA SER A 96 -12.83 19.94 -0.12
C SER A 96 -11.78 20.10 -1.24
N ASN A 97 -11.65 21.31 -1.79
CA ASN A 97 -10.57 21.68 -2.72
C ASN A 97 -9.29 22.13 -2.00
N ILE A 98 -9.06 21.63 -0.78
CA ILE A 98 -8.06 22.13 0.17
C ILE A 98 -7.11 20.99 0.56
N ARG A 99 -5.81 21.26 0.52
CA ARG A 99 -4.73 20.34 0.95
C ARG A 99 -4.60 20.32 2.48
N VAL A 100 -3.80 19.38 2.99
CA VAL A 100 -3.59 19.14 4.43
C VAL A 100 -2.96 20.35 5.14
N ASP A 101 -2.13 21.11 4.43
CA ASP A 101 -1.50 22.37 4.88
C ASP A 101 -2.47 23.59 4.84
N GLY A 102 -3.71 23.39 4.40
CA GLY A 102 -4.70 24.46 4.24
C GLY A 102 -4.56 25.27 2.95
N THR A 103 -3.69 24.91 2.01
CA THR A 103 -3.58 25.53 0.67
C THR A 103 -4.64 24.98 -0.30
N LEU A 104 -4.86 25.65 -1.42
CA LEU A 104 -5.73 25.12 -2.49
C LEU A 104 -5.02 23.96 -3.22
N ALA A 105 -5.80 22.93 -3.57
CA ALA A 105 -5.32 21.81 -4.39
C ALA A 105 -5.15 22.21 -5.86
N ASN A 106 -4.13 21.66 -6.52
CA ASN A 106 -3.93 21.85 -7.96
C ASN A 106 -4.94 20.99 -8.74
N GLN A 107 -5.37 21.45 -9.92
CA GLN A 107 -6.29 20.70 -10.78
C GLN A 107 -5.68 19.39 -11.32
N ASP A 108 -4.35 19.33 -11.39
CA ASP A 108 -3.61 18.11 -11.75
C ASP A 108 -3.36 17.16 -10.58
N ASP A 109 -3.68 17.56 -9.33
CA ASP A 109 -3.58 16.67 -8.17
C ASP A 109 -4.49 15.45 -8.38
N LEU A 110 -3.94 14.24 -8.21
CA LEU A 110 -4.68 12.98 -8.37
C LEU A 110 -5.99 12.96 -7.57
N ASN A 111 -6.00 13.51 -6.36
CA ASN A 111 -7.22 13.61 -5.54
C ASN A 111 -8.32 14.46 -6.19
N ILE A 112 -7.98 15.56 -6.87
CA ILE A 112 -8.96 16.37 -7.62
C ILE A 112 -9.46 15.61 -8.84
N GLN A 113 -8.55 14.94 -9.59
CA GLN A 113 -8.92 14.11 -10.75
C GLN A 113 -9.85 12.95 -10.34
N LEU A 114 -9.61 12.31 -9.19
CA LEU A 114 -10.48 11.28 -8.61
C LEU A 114 -11.83 11.83 -8.12
N GLN A 115 -11.86 13.08 -7.61
CA GLN A 115 -13.09 13.76 -7.16
C GLN A 115 -13.95 14.33 -8.30
N LYS A 116 -13.44 14.47 -9.54
CA LYS A 116 -14.22 14.96 -10.69
C LYS A 116 -15.49 14.14 -10.95
N GLY A 117 -15.51 12.85 -10.57
CA GLY A 117 -16.71 12.01 -10.61
C GLY A 117 -17.91 12.62 -9.85
N ASN A 118 -17.65 13.39 -8.79
CA ASN A 118 -18.69 14.05 -7.98
C ASN A 118 -19.44 15.17 -8.74
N LEU A 119 -18.93 15.62 -9.90
CA LEU A 119 -19.58 16.60 -10.77
C LEU A 119 -20.68 15.96 -11.65
N LEU A 120 -20.68 14.63 -11.79
CA LEU A 120 -21.72 13.87 -12.46
C LEU A 120 -22.85 13.54 -11.47
N PHE A 121 -24.08 13.36 -11.96
CA PHE A 121 -25.17 12.85 -11.11
C PHE A 121 -24.88 11.41 -10.68
N HIS A 122 -24.83 11.19 -9.37
CA HIS A 122 -24.40 9.93 -8.78
C HIS A 122 -25.06 9.65 -7.42
N VAL A 123 -24.81 8.46 -6.89
CA VAL A 123 -25.37 7.93 -5.64
C VAL A 123 -24.21 7.38 -4.80
N ASP A 124 -24.07 7.85 -3.56
CA ASP A 124 -22.90 7.53 -2.72
C ASP A 124 -22.74 6.03 -2.48
N SER A 125 -21.50 5.57 -2.53
CA SER A 125 -21.09 4.18 -2.30
C SER A 125 -21.88 3.12 -3.10
N SER A 126 -22.61 3.49 -4.17
CA SER A 126 -23.43 2.55 -4.96
C SER A 126 -22.63 1.50 -5.74
N TYR A 127 -21.30 1.64 -5.77
CA TYR A 127 -20.33 0.67 -6.31
C TYR A 127 -19.77 -0.30 -5.25
N ASN A 128 -20.14 -0.15 -3.97
CA ASN A 128 -19.76 -1.08 -2.89
C ASN A 128 -20.80 -2.22 -2.76
N PRO A 129 -20.44 -3.37 -2.17
CA PRO A 129 -21.39 -4.48 -1.95
C PRO A 129 -22.62 -4.10 -1.10
N ARG A 130 -22.42 -3.24 -0.09
CA ARG A 130 -23.48 -2.62 0.72
C ARG A 130 -23.56 -1.13 0.40
N ARG A 131 -24.78 -0.62 0.26
CA ARG A 131 -25.06 0.75 -0.15
C ARG A 131 -24.95 1.75 0.99
N ALA A 132 -24.89 3.04 0.65
CA ALA A 132 -25.24 4.12 1.55
C ALA A 132 -26.76 4.33 1.58
N SER A 133 -27.28 4.71 2.75
CA SER A 133 -28.60 5.34 2.89
C SER A 133 -28.41 6.85 2.98
N TYR A 134 -28.10 7.38 4.16
CA TYR A 134 -28.04 8.84 4.38
C TYR A 134 -26.62 9.39 4.26
N SER A 135 -26.47 10.57 3.63
CA SER A 135 -25.22 11.32 3.59
C SER A 135 -25.41 12.70 4.26
N PHE A 136 -24.44 13.10 5.08
CA PHE A 136 -24.46 14.32 5.92
C PHE A 136 -23.30 15.23 5.55
N LEU A 137 -23.53 16.24 4.71
CA LEU A 137 -22.49 17.15 4.22
C LEU A 137 -22.56 18.48 4.99
N LEU A 138 -21.58 18.71 5.86
CA LEU A 138 -21.43 19.92 6.65
C LEU A 138 -20.43 20.87 5.99
N ALA A 139 -20.81 22.13 5.84
CA ALA A 139 -19.92 23.20 5.39
C ALA A 139 -19.16 23.83 6.56
N LYS A 140 -17.84 23.98 6.41
CA LYS A 140 -16.95 24.70 7.35
C LYS A 140 -16.36 25.97 6.75
N GLU A 141 -16.17 26.01 5.44
CA GLU A 141 -15.76 27.19 4.68
C GLU A 141 -16.47 27.11 3.32
N VAL A 142 -17.07 28.22 2.88
CA VAL A 142 -17.89 28.30 1.66
C VAL A 142 -17.37 29.42 0.76
N PRO A 143 -17.41 29.27 -0.58
CA PRO A 143 -17.00 30.33 -1.48
C PRO A 143 -17.98 31.52 -1.41
N PRO A 144 -17.56 32.74 -1.81
CA PRO A 144 -18.45 33.87 -1.87
C PRO A 144 -19.63 33.62 -2.84
N PRO A 145 -20.84 34.13 -2.55
CA PRO A 145 -22.01 33.94 -3.40
C PRO A 145 -21.75 34.24 -4.89
N GLY A 146 -22.37 33.45 -5.77
CA GLY A 146 -22.22 33.57 -7.24
C GLY A 146 -21.01 32.87 -7.85
N HIS A 147 -20.11 32.26 -7.06
CA HIS A 147 -18.91 31.55 -7.57
C HIS A 147 -19.09 30.03 -7.77
N GLY A 148 -20.30 29.52 -7.56
CA GLY A 148 -20.66 28.10 -7.67
C GLY A 148 -20.31 27.29 -6.41
N GLY A 149 -20.39 25.96 -6.50
CA GLY A 149 -20.08 25.04 -5.41
C GLY A 149 -21.30 24.43 -4.72
N GLN A 150 -22.51 24.73 -5.20
CA GLN A 150 -23.80 24.19 -4.75
C GLN A 150 -23.84 22.66 -4.77
N THR A 151 -24.85 22.09 -4.12
CA THR A 151 -25.22 20.68 -4.30
C THR A 151 -26.55 20.59 -5.03
N ALA A 152 -26.55 19.90 -6.17
CA ALA A 152 -27.75 19.63 -6.95
C ALA A 152 -28.27 18.21 -6.66
N PHE A 153 -29.59 18.07 -6.53
CA PHE A 153 -30.28 16.81 -6.23
C PHE A 153 -31.34 16.52 -7.30
N ALA A 154 -31.60 15.23 -7.56
CA ALA A 154 -32.62 14.77 -8.50
C ALA A 154 -33.49 13.66 -7.87
N ASP A 155 -34.81 13.83 -7.84
CA ASP A 155 -35.74 12.89 -7.18
C ASP A 155 -36.13 11.72 -8.08
N THR A 156 -35.51 10.55 -7.83
CA THR A 156 -35.70 9.37 -8.68
C THR A 156 -37.04 8.66 -8.43
N ARG A 157 -37.76 9.04 -7.36
CA ARG A 157 -39.15 8.62 -7.08
C ARG A 157 -40.13 9.28 -8.04
N THR A 158 -40.14 10.63 -8.10
CA THR A 158 -40.99 11.37 -9.05
C THR A 158 -40.60 11.07 -10.50
N ALA A 159 -39.29 10.92 -10.78
CA ALA A 159 -38.84 10.49 -12.10
C ALA A 159 -39.40 9.10 -12.48
N PHE A 160 -39.43 8.12 -11.56
CA PHE A 160 -40.07 6.81 -11.81
C PHE A 160 -41.58 6.92 -12.00
N GLU A 161 -42.25 7.76 -11.20
CA GLU A 161 -43.69 7.99 -11.31
C GLU A 161 -44.07 8.53 -12.70
N GLU A 162 -43.31 9.49 -13.22
CA GLU A 162 -43.50 10.13 -14.53
C GLU A 162 -42.72 9.47 -15.70
N LEU A 163 -42.22 8.24 -15.55
CA LEU A 163 -41.64 7.50 -16.68
C LEU A 163 -42.65 7.30 -17.83
N PRO A 164 -42.24 7.37 -19.10
CA PRO A 164 -43.04 6.93 -20.24
C PRO A 164 -43.55 5.50 -20.02
N LEU A 165 -44.84 5.27 -20.25
CA LEU A 165 -45.54 4.04 -19.83
C LEU A 165 -44.89 2.75 -20.37
N GLU A 166 -44.43 2.78 -21.62
CA GLU A 166 -43.74 1.66 -22.27
C GLU A 166 -42.42 1.31 -21.56
N LEU A 167 -41.57 2.31 -21.32
CA LEU A 167 -40.30 2.16 -20.59
C LEU A 167 -40.55 1.72 -19.14
N LYS A 168 -41.58 2.26 -18.48
CA LYS A 168 -41.98 1.86 -17.13
C LYS A 168 -42.38 0.38 -17.05
N HIS A 169 -43.14 -0.09 -18.04
CA HIS A 169 -43.49 -1.51 -18.17
C HIS A 169 -42.27 -2.37 -18.53
N GLU A 170 -41.35 -1.90 -19.37
CA GLU A 170 -40.10 -2.59 -19.72
C GLU A 170 -39.26 -2.86 -18.47
N LEU A 171 -38.93 -1.82 -17.70
CA LEU A 171 -38.13 -1.94 -16.48
C LEU A 171 -38.78 -2.87 -15.44
N LEU A 172 -40.09 -2.74 -15.20
CA LEU A 172 -40.83 -3.58 -14.24
C LEU A 172 -40.94 -5.04 -14.68
N LYS A 173 -40.99 -5.31 -15.98
CA LYS A 173 -41.07 -6.67 -16.54
C LYS A 173 -39.71 -7.36 -16.57
N HIS A 174 -38.63 -6.62 -16.84
CA HIS A 174 -37.30 -7.18 -17.07
C HIS A 174 -36.37 -7.14 -15.86
N ASP A 175 -36.74 -6.42 -14.78
CA ASP A 175 -36.06 -6.44 -13.48
C ASP A 175 -34.54 -6.20 -13.57
N TYR A 176 -34.16 -5.24 -14.42
CA TYR A 176 -32.76 -5.03 -14.81
C TYR A 176 -31.82 -4.78 -13.63
N VAL A 177 -30.69 -5.48 -13.64
CA VAL A 177 -29.60 -5.33 -12.66
C VAL A 177 -28.51 -4.46 -13.27
N ALA A 178 -28.20 -3.34 -12.63
CA ALA A 178 -27.10 -2.46 -12.98
C ALA A 178 -25.83 -2.82 -12.20
N CYS A 179 -24.68 -2.71 -12.86
CA CYS A 179 -23.35 -2.92 -12.29
C CYS A 179 -22.62 -1.58 -12.16
N HIS A 180 -22.46 -1.12 -10.92
CA HIS A 180 -21.90 0.19 -10.57
C HIS A 180 -20.39 0.09 -10.30
N SER A 181 -19.58 0.88 -11.01
CA SER A 181 -18.13 0.96 -10.85
C SER A 181 -17.66 2.41 -10.64
N ILE A 182 -16.97 2.66 -9.52
CA ILE A 182 -16.29 3.96 -9.28
C ILE A 182 -15.27 4.30 -10.37
N GLN A 183 -14.66 3.26 -10.97
CA GLN A 183 -13.64 3.41 -12.01
C GLN A 183 -14.26 3.84 -13.35
N HIS A 184 -15.50 3.43 -13.63
CA HIS A 184 -16.27 3.91 -14.78
C HIS A 184 -16.57 5.41 -14.67
N SER A 185 -17.17 5.85 -13.54
CA SER A 185 -17.45 7.27 -13.30
C SER A 185 -16.21 8.17 -13.30
N ARG A 186 -15.06 7.66 -12.81
CA ARG A 186 -13.77 8.37 -12.88
C ARG A 186 -13.32 8.55 -14.33
N LYS A 187 -13.42 7.49 -15.15
CA LYS A 187 -13.10 7.55 -16.58
C LYS A 187 -14.05 8.45 -17.37
N LEU A 188 -15.34 8.50 -17.02
CA LEU A 188 -16.29 9.46 -17.60
C LEU A 188 -15.93 10.92 -17.26
N ALA A 189 -15.52 11.19 -16.01
CA ALA A 189 -15.27 12.55 -15.54
C ALA A 189 -13.85 13.09 -15.81
N ALA A 190 -12.87 12.21 -16.09
CA ALA A 190 -11.51 12.57 -16.46
C ALA A 190 -10.93 11.57 -17.50
N PRO A 191 -11.46 11.57 -18.74
CA PRO A 191 -11.17 10.53 -19.73
C PRO A 191 -9.70 10.48 -20.16
N ASP A 192 -9.02 11.62 -20.33
CA ASP A 192 -7.60 11.65 -20.71
C ASP A 192 -6.67 11.10 -19.63
N TYR A 193 -7.02 11.37 -18.36
CA TYR A 193 -6.25 10.94 -17.19
C TYR A 193 -6.41 9.44 -16.94
N PHE A 194 -7.63 8.92 -17.07
CA PHE A 194 -7.96 7.50 -16.88
C PHE A 194 -8.14 6.72 -18.19
N LYS A 195 -7.56 7.18 -19.31
CA LYS A 195 -7.71 6.55 -20.65
C LYS A 195 -7.34 5.05 -20.67
N ASN A 196 -6.28 4.68 -19.95
CA ASN A 196 -5.77 3.32 -19.83
C ASN A 196 -6.53 2.45 -18.80
N LEU A 197 -7.42 3.04 -17.98
CA LEU A 197 -8.18 2.33 -16.95
C LEU A 197 -9.27 1.48 -17.62
N ASP A 198 -9.29 0.17 -17.36
CA ASP A 198 -10.41 -0.70 -17.74
C ASP A 198 -11.28 -0.97 -16.50
N PRO A 199 -12.49 -0.38 -16.39
CA PRO A 199 -13.37 -0.60 -15.25
C PRO A 199 -13.82 -2.05 -15.07
N ALA A 200 -13.78 -2.89 -16.11
CA ALA A 200 -14.16 -4.30 -16.04
C ALA A 200 -13.17 -5.16 -15.22
N GLN A 201 -11.95 -4.68 -14.98
CA GLN A 201 -10.97 -5.36 -14.11
C GLN A 201 -11.20 -5.11 -12.61
N HIS A 202 -12.26 -4.39 -12.23
CA HIS A 202 -12.52 -3.96 -10.86
C HIS A 202 -13.91 -4.42 -10.36
N PRO A 203 -14.08 -4.70 -9.05
CA PRO A 203 -15.38 -5.08 -8.48
C PRO A 203 -16.46 -4.03 -8.71
N MET A 204 -17.71 -4.47 -8.90
CA MET A 204 -18.87 -3.60 -9.13
C MET A 204 -20.02 -3.93 -8.16
N GLY A 205 -20.74 -2.91 -7.71
CA GLY A 205 -21.97 -3.06 -6.94
C GLY A 205 -23.15 -3.45 -7.84
N ARG A 206 -23.83 -4.56 -7.52
CA ARG A 206 -24.94 -5.13 -8.31
C ARG A 206 -26.29 -4.76 -7.68
N HIS A 207 -27.06 -3.90 -8.34
CA HIS A 207 -28.33 -3.38 -7.81
C HIS A 207 -29.42 -3.35 -8.88
N ARG A 208 -30.67 -3.62 -8.50
CA ARG A 208 -31.84 -3.48 -9.39
C ARG A 208 -32.06 -2.01 -9.75
N ILE A 209 -32.39 -1.71 -11.01
CA ILE A 209 -32.69 -0.36 -11.47
C ILE A 209 -33.99 0.16 -10.84
N VAL A 210 -35.03 -0.67 -10.73
CA VAL A 210 -36.28 -0.30 -10.06
C VAL A 210 -36.32 -0.88 -8.66
N GLN A 211 -36.64 -0.06 -7.68
CA GLN A 211 -36.68 -0.46 -6.26
C GLN A 211 -37.85 0.18 -5.53
N LEU A 212 -38.16 -0.35 -4.34
CA LEU A 212 -39.10 0.26 -3.40
C LEU A 212 -38.32 1.13 -2.40
N HIS A 213 -38.63 2.43 -2.35
CA HIS A 213 -38.17 3.31 -1.28
C HIS A 213 -39.00 3.05 -0.02
N GLU A 214 -38.61 2.01 0.74
CA GLU A 214 -39.30 1.49 1.93
C GLU A 214 -39.81 2.60 2.89
N PRO A 215 -39.04 3.64 3.26
CA PRO A 215 -39.50 4.69 4.18
C PRO A 215 -40.67 5.55 3.66
N SER A 216 -40.98 5.50 2.36
CA SER A 216 -42.07 6.28 1.74
C SER A 216 -43.12 5.45 0.99
N GLY A 217 -42.88 4.15 0.81
CA GLY A 217 -43.69 3.28 -0.05
C GLY A 217 -43.67 3.59 -1.56
N ARG A 218 -42.93 4.61 -2.02
CA ARG A 218 -42.81 4.98 -3.44
C ARG A 218 -41.80 4.08 -4.16
N SER A 219 -42.09 3.67 -5.39
CA SER A 219 -41.09 3.09 -6.29
C SER A 219 -40.10 4.16 -6.77
N ASN A 220 -38.86 3.79 -7.05
CA ASN A 220 -37.81 4.70 -7.52
C ASN A 220 -36.94 4.10 -8.64
N LEU A 221 -36.08 4.95 -9.23
CA LEU A 221 -34.94 4.52 -10.04
C LEU A 221 -33.64 4.61 -9.23
N TYR A 222 -32.99 3.48 -8.95
CA TYR A 222 -31.67 3.44 -8.34
C TYR A 222 -30.61 3.47 -9.44
N ILE A 223 -30.28 4.66 -9.91
CA ILE A 223 -29.37 4.91 -11.04
C ILE A 223 -28.29 5.93 -10.69
N ALA A 224 -27.13 5.83 -11.36
CA ALA A 224 -25.99 6.72 -11.16
C ALA A 224 -25.04 6.67 -12.37
N SER A 225 -24.25 7.73 -12.57
CA SER A 225 -23.08 7.73 -13.48
C SER A 225 -21.98 6.70 -13.13
N HIS A 226 -22.13 5.97 -12.02
CA HIS A 226 -21.32 4.79 -11.72
C HIS A 226 -21.68 3.56 -12.57
N ILE A 227 -22.88 3.48 -13.17
CA ILE A 227 -23.32 2.27 -13.88
C ILE A 227 -22.48 2.05 -15.14
N HIS A 228 -21.65 1.00 -15.11
CA HIS A 228 -20.85 0.57 -16.25
C HIS A 228 -21.69 -0.15 -17.30
N HIS A 229 -22.61 -1.00 -16.84
CA HIS A 229 -23.50 -1.79 -17.70
C HIS A 229 -24.69 -2.37 -16.90
N ILE A 230 -25.65 -2.93 -17.64
CA ILE A 230 -26.77 -3.74 -17.18
C ILE A 230 -26.46 -5.20 -17.47
N GLU A 231 -26.67 -6.08 -16.51
CA GLU A 231 -26.38 -7.51 -16.66
C GLU A 231 -27.26 -8.17 -17.72
N ASN A 232 -26.68 -9.08 -18.49
CA ASN A 232 -27.34 -9.81 -19.58
C ASN A 232 -27.85 -8.91 -20.73
N MET A 233 -27.49 -7.62 -20.73
CA MET A 233 -27.68 -6.70 -21.83
C MET A 233 -26.38 -6.52 -22.60
N GLU A 234 -26.48 -6.31 -23.92
CA GLU A 234 -25.35 -5.91 -24.75
C GLU A 234 -24.91 -4.48 -24.36
N MET A 235 -23.61 -4.17 -24.48
CA MET A 235 -22.98 -2.96 -23.92
C MET A 235 -23.51 -1.65 -24.53
N GLU A 236 -23.65 -1.57 -25.86
CA GLU A 236 -24.17 -0.39 -26.56
C GLU A 236 -25.62 -0.12 -26.14
N LYS A 237 -26.47 -1.15 -26.15
CA LYS A 237 -27.86 -1.07 -25.67
C LYS A 237 -27.97 -0.73 -24.19
N SER A 238 -27.07 -1.27 -23.39
CA SER A 238 -26.99 -0.96 -21.96
C SER A 238 -26.63 0.50 -21.72
N GLN A 239 -25.73 1.06 -22.51
CA GLN A 239 -25.34 2.47 -22.38
C GLN A 239 -26.45 3.39 -22.90
N ASP A 240 -27.17 3.05 -23.98
CA ASP A 240 -28.39 3.78 -24.39
C ASP A 240 -29.43 3.81 -23.25
N MET A 241 -29.77 2.65 -22.69
CA MET A 241 -30.73 2.52 -21.59
C MET A 241 -30.32 3.35 -20.36
N VAL A 242 -29.07 3.24 -19.90
CA VAL A 242 -28.57 4.00 -18.75
C VAL A 242 -28.59 5.51 -19.01
N ASN A 243 -28.14 5.95 -20.20
CA ASN A 243 -28.14 7.36 -20.55
C ASN A 243 -29.56 7.94 -20.64
N ARG A 244 -30.52 7.21 -21.24
CA ARG A 244 -31.94 7.61 -21.29
C ARG A 244 -32.57 7.72 -19.90
N LEU A 245 -32.28 6.79 -18.99
CA LEU A 245 -32.79 6.81 -17.62
C LEU A 245 -32.21 7.98 -16.81
N ILE A 246 -30.90 8.23 -16.92
CA ILE A 246 -30.26 9.38 -16.26
C ILE A 246 -30.80 10.69 -16.84
N GLN A 247 -30.83 10.84 -18.18
CA GLN A 247 -31.36 12.03 -18.85
C GLN A 247 -32.81 12.35 -18.47
N HIS A 248 -33.66 11.32 -18.33
CA HIS A 248 -35.04 11.48 -17.83
C HIS A 248 -35.06 11.95 -16.38
N ALA A 249 -34.32 11.28 -15.49
CA ALA A 249 -34.29 11.62 -14.07
C ALA A 249 -33.62 12.97 -13.75
N THR A 250 -32.79 13.51 -14.65
CA THR A 250 -32.12 14.82 -14.50
C THR A 250 -32.83 15.96 -15.24
N GLN A 251 -34.09 15.80 -15.64
CA GLN A 251 -34.92 16.90 -16.15
C GLN A 251 -35.18 17.95 -15.05
N GLU A 252 -35.29 19.23 -15.43
CA GLU A 252 -35.40 20.35 -14.48
C GLU A 252 -36.55 20.19 -13.47
N LYS A 253 -37.70 19.64 -13.88
CA LYS A 253 -38.86 19.34 -13.02
C LYS A 253 -38.62 18.27 -11.93
N PHE A 254 -37.50 17.57 -11.98
CA PHE A 254 -37.07 16.61 -10.95
C PHE A 254 -35.82 17.07 -10.20
N VAL A 255 -35.24 18.21 -10.57
CA VAL A 255 -33.93 18.67 -10.11
C VAL A 255 -34.05 19.99 -9.35
N THR A 256 -33.36 20.10 -8.21
CA THR A 256 -33.18 21.37 -7.51
C THR A 256 -31.72 21.53 -7.06
N GLN A 257 -31.32 22.76 -6.73
CA GLN A 257 -29.97 23.11 -6.30
C GLN A 257 -30.02 23.85 -4.97
N VAL A 258 -29.17 23.45 -4.03
CA VAL A 258 -29.04 24.08 -2.71
C VAL A 258 -27.77 24.92 -2.69
N GLU A 259 -27.95 26.23 -2.55
CA GLU A 259 -26.88 27.19 -2.25
C GLU A 259 -26.34 26.97 -0.84
N TRP A 260 -25.01 27.07 -0.67
CA TRP A 260 -24.36 27.13 0.64
C TRP A 260 -24.30 28.60 1.07
N GLU A 261 -25.06 28.98 2.08
CA GLU A 261 -25.16 30.38 2.51
C GLU A 261 -24.14 30.73 3.60
N ASN A 262 -23.82 29.77 4.48
CA ASN A 262 -23.00 30.00 5.67
C ASN A 262 -22.06 28.82 5.96
N ALA A 263 -20.95 29.10 6.63
CA ALA A 263 -20.27 28.09 7.43
C ALA A 263 -21.22 27.60 8.55
N GLY A 264 -21.25 26.29 8.80
CA GLY A 264 -22.23 25.64 9.68
C GLY A 264 -23.48 25.13 8.96
N ASP A 265 -23.73 25.48 7.70
CA ASP A 265 -24.82 24.86 6.95
C ASP A 265 -24.60 23.36 6.76
N LEU A 266 -25.64 22.56 6.98
CA LEU A 266 -25.67 21.10 6.83
C LEU A 266 -26.75 20.72 5.80
N ILE A 267 -26.42 19.80 4.89
CA ILE A 267 -27.42 19.10 4.07
C ILE A 267 -27.37 17.61 4.40
N ILE A 268 -28.53 17.02 4.66
CA ILE A 268 -28.73 15.58 4.83
C ILE A 268 -29.56 15.07 3.63
N TRP A 269 -29.17 13.99 2.97
CA TRP A 269 -29.98 13.38 1.90
C TRP A 269 -29.97 11.85 1.92
N ASP A 270 -31.01 11.25 1.34
CA ASP A 270 -31.20 9.81 1.18
C ASP A 270 -30.79 9.34 -0.23
N ASN A 271 -29.64 8.66 -0.29
CA ASN A 271 -29.06 8.07 -1.50
C ASN A 271 -29.89 6.90 -2.06
N THR A 272 -30.85 6.34 -1.30
CA THR A 272 -31.71 5.27 -1.81
C THR A 272 -32.84 5.82 -2.70
N CYS A 273 -33.10 7.13 -2.71
CA CYS A 273 -34.13 7.76 -3.53
C CYS A 273 -33.73 9.04 -4.29
N LEU A 274 -32.54 9.58 -4.08
CA LEU A 274 -32.01 10.75 -4.80
C LEU A 274 -30.68 10.42 -5.51
N MET A 275 -30.50 10.96 -6.73
CA MET A 275 -29.17 11.25 -7.25
C MET A 275 -28.73 12.64 -6.77
N HIS A 276 -27.41 12.86 -6.66
CA HIS A 276 -26.83 14.16 -6.33
C HIS A 276 -25.56 14.46 -7.14
N ARG A 277 -25.13 15.72 -7.16
CA ARG A 277 -23.82 16.14 -7.68
C ARG A 277 -23.36 17.46 -7.05
N ALA A 278 -22.04 17.68 -7.05
CA ALA A 278 -21.47 19.00 -6.87
C ALA A 278 -21.68 19.85 -8.13
N VAL A 279 -22.02 21.11 -7.95
CA VAL A 279 -22.08 22.11 -9.03
C VAL A 279 -20.74 22.81 -9.10
N GLY A 280 -20.10 22.77 -10.27
CA GLY A 280 -18.83 23.46 -10.50
C GLY A 280 -18.97 24.97 -10.51
N GLY A 281 -17.84 25.68 -10.58
CA GLY A 281 -17.84 27.14 -10.69
C GLY A 281 -16.45 27.73 -10.58
N SER A 282 -16.38 29.06 -10.61
CA SER A 282 -15.14 29.85 -10.49
C SER A 282 -14.50 29.82 -9.10
N TYR A 283 -15.09 29.10 -8.14
CA TYR A 283 -14.48 28.83 -6.84
C TYR A 283 -13.31 27.85 -6.90
N ILE A 284 -13.32 26.90 -7.84
CA ILE A 284 -12.49 25.69 -7.81
C ILE A 284 -11.00 26.01 -7.67
N ASP A 285 -10.53 27.04 -8.37
CA ASP A 285 -9.15 27.54 -8.43
C ASP A 285 -8.88 28.79 -7.59
N LYS A 286 -9.89 29.39 -6.93
CA LYS A 286 -9.81 30.75 -6.34
C LYS A 286 -10.24 30.86 -4.88
N TYR A 287 -11.20 30.04 -4.45
CA TYR A 287 -11.78 30.12 -3.12
C TYR A 287 -11.78 28.75 -2.45
N LYS A 288 -11.45 28.74 -1.16
CA LYS A 288 -11.52 27.53 -0.34
C LYS A 288 -12.97 27.13 -0.15
N ARG A 289 -13.22 25.82 -0.20
CA ARG A 289 -14.50 25.20 0.13
C ARG A 289 -14.22 23.96 0.98
N ASP A 290 -14.41 24.08 2.29
CA ASP A 290 -14.26 23.00 3.26
C ASP A 290 -15.62 22.33 3.50
N LEU A 291 -15.83 21.14 2.91
CA LEU A 291 -17.02 20.32 3.13
C LEU A 291 -16.63 18.96 3.69
N ARG A 292 -17.35 18.51 4.72
CA ARG A 292 -17.05 17.27 5.48
C ARG A 292 -18.28 16.38 5.47
N ARG A 293 -18.15 15.12 5.03
CA ARG A 293 -19.28 14.21 4.80
C ARG A 293 -19.24 12.96 5.68
N ALA A 294 -20.25 12.76 6.53
CA ALA A 294 -20.54 11.44 7.10
C ALA A 294 -21.46 10.65 6.15
N ILE A 295 -21.33 9.33 6.13
CA ILE A 295 -22.18 8.42 5.35
C ILE A 295 -22.75 7.36 6.30
N VAL A 296 -24.04 7.08 6.17
CA VAL A 296 -24.77 6.02 6.88
C VAL A 296 -24.95 4.84 5.93
N HIS A 297 -24.68 3.63 6.39
CA HIS A 297 -24.95 2.42 5.64
C HIS A 297 -26.46 2.12 5.51
N ASP A 298 -26.84 1.52 4.39
CA ASP A 298 -28.20 1.07 4.17
C ASP A 298 -28.59 -0.08 5.13
N ARG A 299 -29.87 -0.11 5.47
CA ARG A 299 -30.55 -1.00 6.43
C ARG A 299 -31.88 -1.57 5.87
N SER A 300 -32.32 -1.12 4.69
CA SER A 300 -33.48 -1.65 3.98
C SER A 300 -33.30 -3.12 3.58
N SER A 301 -34.38 -3.80 3.16
CA SER A 301 -34.27 -5.15 2.60
C SER A 301 -33.39 -5.22 1.35
N TRP A 302 -33.21 -4.07 0.69
CA TRP A 302 -32.40 -3.88 -0.51
C TRP A 302 -30.91 -3.55 -0.26
N ALA A 303 -30.48 -3.41 1.00
CA ALA A 303 -29.18 -2.80 1.37
C ALA A 303 -27.92 -3.43 0.73
N TRP A 304 -27.98 -4.70 0.35
CA TRP A 304 -26.91 -5.44 -0.33
C TRP A 304 -27.17 -5.73 -1.82
N GLY A 305 -28.34 -5.36 -2.35
CA GLY A 305 -28.74 -5.64 -3.73
C GLY A 305 -28.65 -7.13 -4.08
N LEU A 306 -27.75 -7.46 -5.00
CA LEU A 306 -27.41 -8.83 -5.41
C LEU A 306 -25.93 -9.16 -5.15
N ASN A 307 -25.31 -8.50 -4.16
CA ASN A 307 -23.91 -8.69 -3.78
C ASN A 307 -23.77 -9.74 -2.66
N GLN A 308 -22.56 -10.27 -2.47
CA GLN A 308 -22.25 -11.08 -1.29
C GLN A 308 -22.11 -10.19 -0.04
N HIS A 309 -22.50 -10.73 1.11
CA HIS A 309 -22.36 -10.06 2.42
C HIS A 309 -20.91 -10.10 2.91
N CYS A 310 -20.02 -9.31 2.31
CA CYS A 310 -18.62 -9.20 2.67
C CYS A 310 -18.25 -7.78 3.15
N LYS A 311 -17.12 -7.67 3.89
CA LYS A 311 -16.52 -6.37 4.26
C LYS A 311 -15.50 -5.86 3.23
N GLU A 312 -15.43 -6.47 2.04
CA GLU A 312 -14.45 -6.07 1.02
C GLU A 312 -14.84 -4.71 0.39
N ARG A 313 -14.04 -3.68 0.68
CA ARG A 313 -14.07 -2.38 0.02
C ARG A 313 -12.94 -2.34 -1.04
N GLN A 314 -13.06 -1.50 -2.09
CA GLN A 314 -12.04 -1.43 -3.15
C GLN A 314 -10.68 -0.89 -2.62
N GLY A 315 -9.77 -1.81 -2.28
CA GLY A 315 -8.42 -1.47 -1.80
C GLY A 315 -7.56 -2.64 -1.36
N LEU A 316 -8.15 -3.83 -1.12
CA LEU A 316 -7.47 -4.99 -0.52
C LEU A 316 -7.59 -6.31 -1.32
N GLY A 317 -8.19 -6.28 -2.52
CA GLY A 317 -8.47 -7.45 -3.37
C GLY A 317 -7.24 -8.18 -3.98
N ILE A 318 -6.05 -8.00 -3.41
CA ILE A 318 -4.83 -8.68 -3.83
C ILE A 318 -4.59 -10.02 -3.12
N LEU A 319 -5.04 -10.17 -1.86
CA LEU A 319 -4.73 -11.33 -1.02
C LEU A 319 -5.07 -12.67 -1.72
N SER A 320 -4.27 -13.71 -1.46
CA SER A 320 -4.54 -15.08 -1.90
C SER A 320 -5.68 -15.73 -1.12
N THR A 321 -6.16 -16.86 -1.63
CA THR A 321 -7.19 -17.67 -0.98
C THR A 321 -6.63 -18.37 0.25
N GLU A 322 -5.36 -18.80 0.22
CA GLU A 322 -4.63 -19.24 1.42
C GLU A 322 -4.65 -18.16 2.51
N CYS A 323 -4.35 -16.91 2.13
CA CYS A 323 -4.33 -15.75 3.01
C CYS A 323 -5.71 -15.40 3.61
N ARG A 324 -6.77 -15.41 2.79
CA ARG A 324 -8.15 -15.17 3.26
C ARG A 324 -8.65 -16.24 4.22
N MET A 325 -8.29 -17.51 4.00
CA MET A 325 -8.76 -18.62 4.84
C MET A 325 -8.09 -18.65 6.22
N ARG A 326 -6.88 -18.10 6.36
CA ARG A 326 -6.11 -18.09 7.62
C ARG A 326 -6.82 -17.31 8.74
N GLN A 327 -7.13 -18.01 9.83
CA GLN A 327 -7.69 -17.47 11.06
C GLN A 327 -6.60 -17.27 12.14
N PRO A 328 -6.83 -16.43 13.17
CA PRO A 328 -5.95 -16.34 14.34
C PRO A 328 -5.74 -17.69 15.03
N SER A 329 -4.52 -17.96 15.48
CA SER A 329 -4.23 -19.16 16.27
C SER A 329 -5.02 -19.20 17.57
N VAL A 330 -5.75 -20.31 17.77
CA VAL A 330 -6.51 -20.58 19.01
C VAL A 330 -5.58 -20.57 20.23
N MET A 331 -4.36 -21.10 20.09
CA MET A 331 -3.37 -21.14 21.18
C MET A 331 -2.77 -19.76 21.48
N GLN A 332 -2.61 -18.87 20.49
CA GLN A 332 -2.22 -17.49 20.76
C GLN A 332 -3.36 -16.68 21.38
N SER A 333 -4.62 -17.02 21.08
CA SER A 333 -5.79 -16.39 21.70
C SER A 333 -5.86 -16.64 23.22
N LEU A 334 -5.33 -17.77 23.71
CA LEU A 334 -5.20 -18.04 25.15
C LEU A 334 -4.25 -17.06 25.85
N HIS A 335 -3.19 -16.58 25.17
CA HIS A 335 -2.24 -15.62 25.73
C HIS A 335 -2.91 -14.27 26.05
N GLU A 336 -3.81 -13.78 25.19
CA GLU A 336 -4.59 -12.57 25.45
C GLU A 336 -5.64 -12.76 26.57
N ILE A 337 -6.15 -13.98 26.80
CA ILE A 337 -7.01 -14.29 27.95
C ILE A 337 -6.20 -14.21 29.25
N MET A 338 -5.04 -14.87 29.32
CA MET A 338 -4.16 -14.84 30.50
C MET A 338 -3.64 -13.43 30.81
N LYS A 339 -3.37 -12.62 29.77
CA LYS A 339 -2.97 -11.21 29.90
C LYS A 339 -4.09 -10.30 30.40
N LYS A 340 -5.36 -10.60 30.09
CA LYS A 340 -6.54 -9.85 30.58
C LYS A 340 -6.96 -10.26 31.99
N HIS A 341 -6.63 -11.49 32.40
CA HIS A 341 -6.98 -12.05 33.70
C HIS A 341 -5.69 -12.55 34.38
N PRO A 342 -4.83 -11.66 34.92
CA PRO A 342 -3.49 -12.02 35.41
C PRO A 342 -3.51 -13.05 36.56
N ASP A 343 -4.60 -13.10 37.33
CA ASP A 343 -4.80 -14.05 38.43
C ASP A 343 -5.37 -15.41 37.97
N ILE A 344 -5.53 -15.66 36.67
CA ILE A 344 -6.13 -16.90 36.16
C ILE A 344 -5.18 -18.09 36.29
N LEU A 345 -5.57 -19.07 37.12
CA LEU A 345 -4.86 -20.35 37.20
C LEU A 345 -5.13 -21.14 35.91
N SER A 346 -4.10 -21.26 35.07
CA SER A 346 -4.20 -21.82 33.71
C SER A 346 -3.46 -23.15 33.59
N VAL A 347 -4.19 -24.21 33.25
CA VAL A 347 -3.65 -25.55 32.95
C VAL A 347 -3.78 -25.93 31.46
N GLY A 348 -4.12 -24.95 30.61
CA GLY A 348 -4.32 -25.15 29.17
C GLY A 348 -3.05 -25.10 28.30
N PRO A 349 -2.11 -24.14 28.51
CA PRO A 349 -0.91 -24.04 27.69
C PRO A 349 0.09 -25.17 27.95
N GLY A 350 0.55 -25.82 26.88
CA GLY A 350 1.66 -26.79 26.93
C GLY A 350 3.04 -26.13 27.05
N ILE A 351 3.22 -25.27 28.06
CA ILE A 351 4.46 -24.52 28.30
C ILE A 351 5.28 -25.23 29.38
N ILE A 352 6.57 -25.46 29.10
CA ILE A 352 7.51 -26.02 30.08
C ILE A 352 7.84 -24.91 31.12
N PRO A 353 7.79 -25.21 32.44
CA PRO A 353 8.22 -24.29 33.49
C PRO A 353 9.62 -23.74 33.24
N LYS A 354 9.77 -22.41 33.39
CA LYS A 354 10.97 -21.64 33.03
C LYS A 354 12.23 -22.07 33.80
N ASP A 355 12.04 -22.56 35.01
CA ASP A 355 13.04 -23.13 35.92
C ASP A 355 13.59 -24.49 35.48
N LEU A 356 12.98 -25.13 34.47
CA LEU A 356 13.47 -26.37 33.86
C LEU A 356 14.25 -26.12 32.56
N TYR A 357 14.55 -24.87 32.21
CA TYR A 357 15.37 -24.55 31.05
C TYR A 357 16.86 -24.78 31.39
N PRO A 358 17.65 -25.52 30.57
CA PRO A 358 19.00 -25.96 30.91
C PRO A 358 20.07 -24.87 30.67
N PHE A 359 19.79 -23.63 31.04
CA PHE A 359 20.64 -22.46 30.84
C PHE A 359 20.57 -21.56 32.07
N GLU A 360 21.71 -21.17 32.64
CA GLU A 360 21.79 -20.27 33.81
C GLU A 360 22.16 -18.84 33.39
N SER A 361 23.19 -18.70 32.55
CA SER A 361 23.52 -17.44 31.88
C SER A 361 24.15 -17.68 30.50
N VAL A 362 24.17 -16.62 29.67
CA VAL A 362 24.98 -16.58 28.45
C VAL A 362 25.75 -15.26 28.41
N ASN A 363 27.08 -15.36 28.27
CA ASN A 363 27.98 -14.23 28.18
C ASN A 363 28.34 -13.96 26.71
N PHE A 364 28.22 -12.70 26.29
CA PHE A 364 28.60 -12.25 24.95
C PHE A 364 29.62 -11.11 25.01
N GLN A 365 30.52 -11.10 24.03
CA GLN A 365 31.50 -10.06 23.80
C GLN A 365 31.31 -9.49 22.41
N SER A 366 31.27 -8.16 22.30
CA SER A 366 30.96 -7.44 21.06
C SER A 366 31.92 -6.27 20.81
N ARG A 367 32.01 -5.85 19.55
CA ARG A 367 32.65 -4.59 19.14
C ARG A 367 31.81 -3.98 18.02
N ILE A 368 31.81 -2.65 17.94
CA ILE A 368 31.18 -1.91 16.83
C ILE A 368 32.10 -1.94 15.60
N GLY A 369 33.36 -1.51 15.80
CA GLY A 369 34.47 -1.61 14.83
C GLY A 369 35.58 -2.59 15.23
N ILE A 370 36.57 -2.78 14.33
CA ILE A 370 37.68 -3.73 14.51
C ILE A 370 38.55 -3.40 15.74
N ASP A 371 38.97 -2.13 15.85
CA ASP A 371 39.97 -1.65 16.82
C ASP A 371 39.35 -1.01 18.09
N GLU A 372 38.03 -1.13 18.26
CA GLU A 372 37.30 -0.52 19.37
C GLU A 372 37.30 -1.39 20.65
N GLN A 373 36.99 -0.76 21.78
CA GLN A 373 36.84 -1.46 23.06
C GLN A 373 35.75 -2.54 22.98
N CYS A 374 36.00 -3.65 23.67
CA CYS A 374 35.09 -4.79 23.66
C CYS A 374 34.02 -4.66 24.74
N THR A 375 32.78 -4.40 24.34
CA THR A 375 31.64 -4.39 25.26
C THR A 375 31.20 -5.82 25.53
N SER A 376 31.35 -6.25 26.79
CA SER A 376 30.88 -7.54 27.29
C SER A 376 29.54 -7.36 27.99
N PHE A 377 28.59 -8.26 27.77
CA PHE A 377 27.30 -8.30 28.47
C PHE A 377 26.91 -9.74 28.80
N GLU A 378 26.40 -9.94 30.02
CA GLU A 378 25.81 -11.20 30.48
C GLU A 378 24.29 -11.13 30.37
N MET A 379 23.65 -12.24 30.04
CA MET A 379 22.21 -12.43 30.13
C MET A 379 21.94 -13.59 31.09
N LEU A 380 21.20 -13.34 32.16
CA LEU A 380 20.78 -14.35 33.12
C LEU A 380 19.49 -15.05 32.68
N ILE A 381 19.24 -16.25 33.21
CA ILE A 381 17.98 -16.97 33.02
C ILE A 381 16.81 -16.21 33.63
N PHE A 382 16.97 -15.79 34.89
CA PHE A 382 16.08 -14.87 35.57
C PHE A 382 16.86 -13.60 35.94
N ASP A 383 16.49 -12.48 35.34
CA ASP A 383 17.04 -11.17 35.73
C ASP A 383 16.27 -10.64 36.95
N MET A 384 16.99 -10.40 38.04
CA MET A 384 16.44 -9.96 39.32
C MET A 384 16.48 -8.43 39.51
N GLU A 385 17.14 -7.69 38.61
CA GLU A 385 17.19 -6.24 38.69
C GLU A 385 15.88 -5.60 38.21
N LYS A 386 15.32 -4.69 39.02
CA LYS A 386 14.03 -4.03 38.74
C LYS A 386 14.15 -2.84 37.78
N THR A 387 14.85 -3.03 36.67
CA THR A 387 14.90 -2.05 35.58
C THR A 387 13.63 -2.12 34.71
N SER A 388 13.38 -1.09 33.91
CA SER A 388 12.15 -0.95 33.12
C SER A 388 12.11 -1.80 31.84
N SER A 389 13.24 -2.36 31.41
CA SER A 389 13.43 -3.12 30.16
C SER A 389 13.36 -4.64 30.33
N ARG A 390 12.49 -5.13 31.24
CA ARG A 390 12.24 -6.56 31.54
C ARG A 390 12.32 -7.48 30.31
N CYS A 391 13.47 -8.12 30.09
CA CYS A 391 13.67 -9.18 29.11
C CYS A 391 14.89 -10.03 29.49
N ASP A 392 14.62 -11.17 30.09
CA ASP A 392 15.57 -12.20 30.51
C ASP A 392 15.55 -13.40 29.53
N LEU A 393 16.49 -14.35 29.68
CA LEU A 393 16.45 -15.56 28.84
C LEU A 393 15.18 -16.38 29.11
N SER A 394 14.64 -16.40 30.34
CA SER A 394 13.42 -17.17 30.62
C SER A 394 12.23 -16.70 29.78
N THR A 395 12.15 -15.40 29.47
CA THR A 395 11.12 -14.84 28.59
C THR A 395 11.44 -15.04 27.11
N ALA A 396 12.71 -14.89 26.71
CA ALA A 396 13.11 -15.06 25.31
C ALA A 396 13.12 -16.52 24.83
N LEU A 397 13.33 -17.49 25.71
CA LEU A 397 13.36 -18.94 25.39
C LEU A 397 12.00 -19.62 25.53
N SER A 398 11.02 -18.95 26.12
CA SER A 398 9.61 -19.38 26.13
C SER A 398 8.97 -19.21 24.74
N TYR A 399 7.85 -19.90 24.50
CA TYR A 399 6.94 -19.54 23.41
C TYR A 399 6.51 -18.08 23.53
N GLY A 400 6.55 -17.36 22.41
CA GLY A 400 6.17 -15.94 22.30
C GLY A 400 5.11 -15.69 21.23
N GLN A 401 4.85 -14.42 20.95
CA GLN A 401 3.97 -14.00 19.86
C GLN A 401 4.65 -14.17 18.49
N ALA A 402 3.87 -14.52 17.47
CA ALA A 402 4.37 -14.68 16.10
C ALA A 402 4.83 -13.36 15.44
N THR A 403 4.67 -12.23 16.13
CA THR A 403 5.26 -10.93 15.78
C THR A 403 6.73 -10.81 16.16
N GLY A 404 7.23 -11.72 17.01
CA GLY A 404 8.52 -11.62 17.68
C GLY A 404 8.44 -10.92 19.04
N LEU A 405 9.61 -10.86 19.70
CA LEU A 405 9.85 -10.31 21.04
C LEU A 405 9.47 -8.81 21.08
N PRO A 406 8.48 -8.38 21.89
CA PRO A 406 7.96 -7.01 21.88
C PRO A 406 9.02 -5.92 22.10
N GLN A 407 10.03 -6.20 22.93
CA GLN A 407 11.14 -5.31 23.27
C GLN A 407 12.02 -5.05 22.04
N LEU A 408 12.44 -6.09 21.31
CA LEU A 408 13.18 -5.95 20.06
C LEU A 408 12.30 -5.33 18.97
N LEU A 409 11.04 -5.76 18.85
CA LEU A 409 10.10 -5.22 17.86
C LEU A 409 9.88 -3.71 18.05
N ARG A 410 9.87 -3.21 19.29
CA ARG A 410 9.85 -1.78 19.58
C ARG A 410 11.07 -1.06 19.00
N VAL A 411 12.29 -1.54 19.29
CA VAL A 411 13.54 -0.94 18.77
C VAL A 411 13.57 -0.94 17.23
N ILE A 412 13.10 -2.02 16.59
CA ILE A 412 12.97 -2.08 15.13
C ILE A 412 11.95 -1.07 14.60
N ARG A 413 10.79 -0.89 15.25
CA ARG A 413 9.82 0.16 14.87
C ARG A 413 10.40 1.57 15.04
N GLU A 414 11.15 1.82 16.10
CA GLU A 414 11.83 3.10 16.34
C GLU A 414 12.87 3.38 15.25
N GLN A 415 13.67 2.38 14.84
CA GLN A 415 14.58 2.49 13.68
C GLN A 415 13.85 2.75 12.35
N VAL A 416 12.76 2.03 12.05
CA VAL A 416 11.96 2.23 10.83
C VAL A 416 11.36 3.64 10.78
N LYS A 417 10.90 4.18 11.91
CA LYS A 417 10.41 5.57 11.99
C LYS A 417 11.54 6.60 11.77
N ILE A 418 12.78 6.29 12.15
CA ILE A 418 13.95 7.17 11.93
C ILE A 418 14.46 7.13 10.49
N TYR A 419 14.65 5.93 9.92
CA TYR A 419 15.33 5.76 8.63
C TYR A 419 14.41 5.79 7.41
N HIS A 420 13.13 5.47 7.60
CA HIS A 420 12.18 5.41 6.49
C HIS A 420 11.02 6.37 6.65
N ASP A 421 10.74 6.84 7.88
CA ASP A 421 9.63 7.73 8.26
C ASP A 421 8.39 7.57 7.37
N PRO A 422 7.70 6.41 7.43
CA PRO A 422 6.63 6.12 6.49
C PRO A 422 5.57 7.24 6.57
N PRO A 423 5.07 7.78 5.43
CA PRO A 423 4.10 8.89 5.40
C PRO A 423 2.67 8.44 5.75
N TYR A 424 2.61 7.43 6.60
CA TYR A 424 1.47 6.66 7.05
C TYR A 424 1.80 6.20 8.52
N ALA A 425 0.87 5.83 9.42
CA ALA A 425 1.13 5.65 10.89
C ALA A 425 0.56 4.40 11.59
N ASP A 426 -0.65 3.98 11.25
CA ASP A 426 -1.22 2.61 11.32
C ASP A 426 -0.31 1.40 10.95
N TRP A 427 1.01 1.51 10.87
CA TRP A 427 1.86 0.52 10.19
C TRP A 427 2.45 -0.42 11.20
N GLY A 428 2.71 -1.64 10.78
CA GLY A 428 3.35 -2.64 11.62
C GLY A 428 4.79 -2.87 11.19
N CYS A 429 5.58 -3.36 12.15
CA CYS A 429 6.67 -4.26 11.84
C CYS A 429 6.29 -5.65 12.35
N VAL A 430 6.88 -6.68 11.77
CA VAL A 430 6.75 -8.08 12.21
C VAL A 430 8.11 -8.74 12.00
N LEU A 431 8.67 -9.38 13.03
CA LEU A 431 10.00 -9.99 12.92
C LEU A 431 9.90 -11.29 12.12
N THR A 432 10.78 -11.45 11.14
CA THR A 432 10.82 -12.57 10.19
C THR A 432 12.16 -13.29 10.24
N THR A 433 12.23 -14.52 9.71
CA THR A 433 13.45 -15.35 9.74
C THR A 433 14.49 -14.94 8.66
N GLY A 434 14.65 -13.62 8.46
CA GLY A 434 15.37 -12.95 7.37
C GLY A 434 14.53 -12.78 6.09
N SER A 435 14.97 -11.92 5.16
CA SER A 435 14.23 -11.58 3.92
C SER A 435 13.75 -12.80 3.12
N THR A 436 14.52 -13.89 3.08
CA THR A 436 14.10 -15.15 2.43
C THR A 436 12.79 -15.72 2.98
N SER A 437 12.57 -15.62 4.30
CA SER A 437 11.32 -16.05 4.94
C SER A 437 10.21 -15.04 4.70
N ALA A 438 10.54 -13.74 4.72
CA ALA A 438 9.61 -12.67 4.38
C ALA A 438 9.05 -12.82 2.95
N LEU A 439 9.90 -13.23 2.01
CA LEU A 439 9.57 -13.41 0.59
C LEU A 439 8.62 -14.59 0.34
N ASP A 440 8.87 -15.77 0.93
CA ASP A 440 7.92 -16.90 0.87
C ASP A 440 6.54 -16.49 1.41
N ILE A 441 6.52 -15.84 2.59
CA ILE A 441 5.28 -15.36 3.20
C ILE A 441 4.58 -14.33 2.30
N ALA A 442 5.30 -13.35 1.75
CA ALA A 442 4.74 -12.34 0.86
C ALA A 442 4.16 -12.93 -0.43
N LEU A 443 4.87 -13.85 -1.07
CA LEU A 443 4.39 -14.55 -2.27
C LEU A 443 3.12 -15.34 -1.96
N ARG A 444 3.14 -16.21 -0.95
CA ARG A 444 1.98 -17.01 -0.55
C ARG A 444 0.78 -16.18 -0.08
N MET A 445 1.04 -14.99 0.46
CA MET A 445 0.01 -14.05 0.91
C MET A 445 -0.69 -13.31 -0.23
N LEU A 446 0.00 -13.07 -1.35
CA LEU A 446 -0.42 -12.13 -2.40
C LEU A 446 -0.59 -12.75 -3.81
N THR A 447 -0.19 -14.00 -4.00
CA THR A 447 -0.26 -14.72 -5.29
C THR A 447 -1.05 -16.02 -5.20
N GLU A 448 -1.64 -16.42 -6.32
CA GLU A 448 -2.16 -17.76 -6.55
C GLU A 448 -1.28 -18.52 -7.57
N ARG A 449 -1.43 -19.84 -7.68
CA ARG A 449 -0.81 -20.61 -8.76
C ARG A 449 -1.33 -20.11 -10.11
N GLY A 450 -0.43 -19.68 -10.99
CA GLY A 450 -0.73 -19.05 -12.28
C GLY A 450 -0.72 -17.52 -12.26
N ASP A 451 -0.59 -16.87 -11.09
CA ASP A 451 -0.37 -15.42 -11.03
C ASP A 451 1.03 -15.03 -11.51
N CYS A 452 1.14 -13.76 -11.90
CA CYS A 452 2.37 -13.16 -12.43
C CYS A 452 2.94 -12.11 -11.47
N VAL A 453 4.27 -12.06 -11.34
CA VAL A 453 5.00 -11.04 -10.57
C VAL A 453 6.01 -10.36 -11.48
N LEU A 454 6.03 -9.02 -11.46
CA LEU A 454 7.01 -8.20 -12.15
C LEU A 454 8.33 -8.23 -11.37
N VAL A 455 9.44 -8.35 -12.07
CA VAL A 455 10.79 -8.42 -11.51
C VAL A 455 11.78 -7.75 -12.45
N GLU A 456 12.90 -7.30 -11.92
CA GLU A 456 14.06 -6.90 -12.72
C GLU A 456 14.55 -8.08 -13.60
N GLU A 457 14.94 -7.83 -14.86
CA GLU A 457 15.30 -8.90 -15.81
C GLU A 457 16.46 -9.80 -15.34
N TYR A 458 17.40 -9.21 -14.58
CA TYR A 458 18.31 -9.92 -13.69
C TYR A 458 17.89 -9.58 -12.25
N THR A 459 17.80 -10.56 -11.37
CA THR A 459 17.37 -10.37 -9.97
C THR A 459 18.03 -11.40 -9.04
N TYR A 460 17.69 -11.38 -7.75
CA TYR A 460 18.23 -12.34 -6.78
C TYR A 460 17.72 -13.76 -7.09
N PRO A 461 18.59 -14.80 -7.29
CA PRO A 461 18.12 -16.10 -7.78
C PRO A 461 17.07 -16.76 -6.88
N THR A 462 17.11 -16.50 -5.57
CA THR A 462 16.12 -17.04 -4.63
C THR A 462 14.71 -16.48 -4.84
N MET A 463 14.54 -15.32 -5.47
CA MET A 463 13.22 -14.88 -5.95
C MET A 463 12.67 -15.84 -7.03
N VAL A 464 13.53 -16.31 -7.93
CA VAL A 464 13.20 -17.31 -8.96
C VAL A 464 12.96 -18.68 -8.32
N GLU A 465 13.86 -19.13 -7.45
CA GLU A 465 13.82 -20.43 -6.77
C GLU A 465 12.59 -20.58 -5.85
N THR A 466 12.11 -19.49 -5.22
CA THR A 466 10.89 -19.50 -4.39
C THR A 466 9.61 -19.35 -5.24
N SER A 467 9.62 -18.52 -6.29
CA SER A 467 8.40 -18.25 -7.08
C SER A 467 7.95 -19.42 -7.97
N LEU A 468 8.89 -20.06 -8.68
CA LEU A 468 8.54 -21.08 -9.68
C LEU A 468 7.86 -22.34 -9.07
N PRO A 469 8.28 -22.89 -7.91
CA PRO A 469 7.60 -24.04 -7.29
C PRO A 469 6.16 -23.73 -6.83
N LEU A 470 5.90 -22.50 -6.36
CA LEU A 470 4.55 -22.01 -6.06
C LEU A 470 3.66 -21.93 -7.32
N GLY A 471 4.27 -21.97 -8.51
CA GLY A 471 3.60 -21.80 -9.80
C GLY A 471 3.34 -20.34 -10.12
N VAL A 472 4.12 -19.43 -9.53
CA VAL A 472 4.08 -17.99 -9.80
C VAL A 472 5.02 -17.71 -10.96
N ARG A 473 4.52 -17.06 -12.01
CA ARG A 473 5.26 -16.79 -13.24
C ARG A 473 5.98 -15.44 -13.14
N LEU A 474 7.28 -15.43 -13.35
CA LEU A 474 8.06 -14.20 -13.34
C LEU A 474 7.97 -13.48 -14.69
N VAL A 475 7.81 -12.16 -14.61
CA VAL A 475 7.69 -11.24 -15.74
C VAL A 475 8.88 -10.28 -15.69
N PRO A 476 9.94 -10.53 -16.48
CA PRO A 476 11.11 -9.66 -16.51
C PRO A 476 10.76 -8.30 -17.10
N VAL A 477 11.22 -7.25 -16.45
CA VAL A 477 11.18 -5.86 -16.89
C VAL A 477 12.61 -5.37 -17.10
N GLN A 478 12.86 -4.66 -18.20
CA GLN A 478 14.19 -4.22 -18.60
C GLN A 478 14.84 -3.29 -17.57
N MET A 479 16.18 -3.28 -17.57
CA MET A 479 17.00 -2.47 -16.68
C MET A 479 17.93 -1.52 -17.43
N ASP A 480 18.30 -0.42 -16.79
CA ASP A 480 19.43 0.43 -17.18
C ASP A 480 20.50 0.51 -16.07
N ASN A 481 21.29 1.58 -16.06
CA ASN A 481 22.37 1.78 -15.09
C ASN A 481 21.90 2.35 -13.72
N GLU A 482 20.61 2.66 -13.54
CA GLU A 482 19.97 2.93 -12.24
C GLU A 482 19.17 1.73 -11.71
N GLY A 483 18.79 0.78 -12.55
CA GLY A 483 17.99 -0.39 -12.17
C GLY A 483 16.78 -0.56 -13.10
N LEU A 484 15.64 -0.93 -12.53
CA LEU A 484 14.36 -1.07 -13.24
C LEU A 484 14.03 0.18 -14.08
N ASP A 485 13.71 0.00 -15.37
CA ASP A 485 13.24 1.11 -16.20
C ASP A 485 11.72 1.35 -16.01
N PRO A 486 11.29 2.55 -15.56
CA PRO A 486 9.87 2.90 -15.50
C PRO A 486 9.21 2.92 -16.89
N THR A 487 9.95 3.20 -17.96
CA THR A 487 9.40 3.26 -19.32
C THR A 487 8.97 1.87 -19.79
N ALA A 488 9.88 0.89 -19.73
CA ALA A 488 9.59 -0.51 -19.98
C ALA A 488 8.53 -1.09 -19.03
N LEU A 489 8.51 -0.66 -17.76
CA LEU A 489 7.48 -1.07 -16.79
C LEU A 489 6.08 -0.60 -17.22
N GLU A 490 5.90 0.68 -17.58
CA GLU A 490 4.60 1.19 -18.03
C GLU A 490 4.22 0.60 -19.39
N GLU A 491 5.15 0.49 -20.34
CA GLU A 491 4.88 -0.06 -21.66
C GLU A 491 4.44 -1.53 -21.58
N LEU A 492 5.11 -2.36 -20.78
CA LEU A 492 4.73 -3.75 -20.55
C LEU A 492 3.35 -3.87 -19.90
N LEU A 493 3.04 -3.01 -18.91
CA LEU A 493 1.71 -2.98 -18.28
C LEU A 493 0.61 -2.54 -19.24
N ARG A 494 0.91 -1.58 -20.12
CA ARG A 494 0.00 -1.02 -21.13
C ARG A 494 -0.24 -1.95 -22.31
N GLN A 495 0.73 -2.80 -22.67
CA GLN A 495 0.62 -3.81 -23.72
C GLN A 495 0.06 -5.15 -23.21
N TRP A 496 -0.22 -5.29 -21.92
CA TRP A 496 -0.62 -6.56 -21.33
C TRP A 496 -1.99 -7.07 -21.82
N ASN A 497 -1.99 -8.13 -22.63
CA ASN A 497 -3.20 -8.80 -23.11
C ASN A 497 -3.54 -10.03 -22.23
N PRO A 498 -4.65 -10.02 -21.45
CA PRO A 498 -5.00 -11.14 -20.58
C PRO A 498 -5.28 -12.47 -21.30
N SER A 499 -5.72 -12.43 -22.55
CA SER A 499 -6.02 -13.63 -23.35
C SER A 499 -4.77 -14.35 -23.87
N ILE A 500 -3.60 -13.70 -23.79
CA ILE A 500 -2.30 -14.25 -24.25
C ILE A 500 -1.37 -14.46 -23.06
N SER A 501 -1.24 -13.46 -22.19
CA SER A 501 -0.28 -13.45 -21.08
C SER A 501 -0.88 -13.93 -19.74
N GLY A 502 -2.19 -14.20 -19.69
CA GLY A 502 -2.92 -14.51 -18.46
C GLY A 502 -3.20 -13.26 -17.61
N LYS A 503 -3.62 -13.47 -16.36
CA LYS A 503 -3.97 -12.40 -15.41
C LYS A 503 -2.83 -11.39 -15.25
N ARG A 504 -3.14 -10.10 -15.37
CA ARG A 504 -2.17 -9.00 -15.27
C ARG A 504 -1.45 -9.03 -13.90
N PRO A 505 -0.11 -8.89 -13.85
CA PRO A 505 0.60 -8.81 -12.58
C PRO A 505 0.11 -7.62 -11.75
N ARG A 506 0.06 -7.82 -10.44
CA ARG A 506 -0.32 -6.82 -9.42
C ARG A 506 0.77 -6.60 -8.37
N ILE A 507 1.94 -7.21 -8.59
CA ILE A 507 3.09 -7.18 -7.68
C ILE A 507 4.33 -6.87 -8.50
N LEU A 508 5.19 -6.00 -7.97
CA LEU A 508 6.57 -5.78 -8.39
C LEU A 508 7.48 -6.19 -7.23
N TYR A 509 8.42 -7.10 -7.45
CA TYR A 509 9.56 -7.30 -6.55
C TYR A 509 10.76 -6.52 -7.10
N THR A 510 11.46 -5.80 -6.22
CA THR A 510 12.61 -4.97 -6.60
C THR A 510 13.65 -4.86 -5.49
N ILE A 511 14.92 -4.74 -5.88
CA ILE A 511 16.08 -4.60 -4.99
C ILE A 511 16.74 -3.23 -5.24
N PRO A 512 16.13 -2.11 -4.77
CA PRO A 512 16.41 -0.79 -5.32
C PRO A 512 17.74 -0.16 -4.86
N THR A 513 18.42 -0.76 -3.88
CA THR A 513 19.71 -0.29 -3.35
C THR A 513 20.76 -1.39 -3.46
N GLY A 514 21.91 -1.11 -4.09
CA GLY A 514 23.01 -2.06 -4.24
C GLY A 514 22.59 -3.37 -4.93
N HIS A 515 21.75 -3.26 -5.96
CA HIS A 515 20.94 -4.32 -6.56
C HIS A 515 21.70 -5.65 -6.79
N ASN A 516 21.05 -6.79 -6.56
CA ASN A 516 21.65 -8.12 -6.76
C ASN A 516 21.10 -8.75 -8.06
N PRO A 517 21.89 -8.91 -9.13
CA PRO A 517 23.36 -8.90 -9.14
C PRO A 517 24.02 -7.56 -9.54
N THR A 518 23.27 -6.62 -10.12
CA THR A 518 23.86 -5.59 -11.00
C THR A 518 24.67 -4.49 -10.30
N GLY A 519 24.59 -4.34 -8.98
CA GLY A 519 25.31 -3.34 -8.18
C GLY A 519 24.80 -1.89 -8.31
N VAL A 520 23.80 -1.66 -9.15
CA VAL A 520 23.19 -0.33 -9.37
C VAL A 520 22.29 0.08 -8.19
N THR A 521 21.82 1.33 -8.20
CA THR A 521 20.91 1.85 -7.16
C THR A 521 19.96 2.86 -7.80
N ALA A 522 18.66 2.66 -7.60
CA ALA A 522 17.63 3.53 -8.12
C ALA A 522 17.65 4.88 -7.39
N SER A 523 17.74 5.97 -8.16
CA SER A 523 17.66 7.34 -7.62
C SER A 523 16.29 7.64 -6.99
N ALA A 524 16.19 8.74 -6.24
CA ALA A 524 14.92 9.18 -5.68
C ALA A 524 13.87 9.45 -6.78
N GLU A 525 14.27 10.07 -7.90
CA GLU A 525 13.40 10.31 -9.05
C GLU A 525 12.92 9.00 -9.71
N ARG A 526 13.84 8.03 -9.85
CA ARG A 526 13.55 6.68 -10.36
C ARG A 526 12.50 5.98 -9.52
N ARG A 527 12.67 6.01 -8.18
CA ARG A 527 11.72 5.43 -7.21
C ARG A 527 10.36 6.13 -7.28
N SER A 528 10.30 7.47 -7.35
CA SER A 528 9.04 8.20 -7.53
C SER A 528 8.28 7.79 -8.79
N LYS A 529 8.95 7.75 -9.95
CA LYS A 529 8.33 7.34 -11.23
C LYS A 529 7.79 5.91 -11.19
N ILE A 530 8.54 4.96 -10.64
CA ILE A 530 8.08 3.57 -10.46
C ILE A 530 6.89 3.51 -9.49
N TYR A 531 6.89 4.34 -8.45
CA TYR A 531 5.78 4.43 -7.49
C TYR A 531 4.51 5.05 -8.11
N GLU A 532 4.63 6.07 -8.96
CA GLU A 532 3.53 6.65 -9.75
C GLU A 532 2.91 5.63 -10.71
N ILE A 533 3.73 4.85 -11.42
CA ILE A 533 3.27 3.73 -12.26
C ILE A 533 2.57 2.67 -11.39
N ALA A 534 3.12 2.35 -10.22
CA ALA A 534 2.49 1.41 -9.29
C ALA A 534 1.13 1.93 -8.77
N GLN A 535 0.99 3.25 -8.54
CA GLN A 535 -0.30 3.87 -8.24
C GLN A 535 -1.30 3.68 -9.37
N LEU A 536 -0.96 4.12 -10.59
CA LEU A 536 -1.83 4.10 -11.76
C LEU A 536 -2.33 2.69 -12.11
N TRP A 537 -1.45 1.70 -12.06
CA TRP A 537 -1.74 0.33 -12.47
C TRP A 537 -2.16 -0.60 -11.31
N GLY A 538 -2.29 -0.09 -10.09
CA GLY A 538 -2.72 -0.88 -8.93
C GLY A 538 -1.72 -1.97 -8.52
N ILE A 539 -0.43 -1.68 -8.61
CA ILE A 539 0.68 -2.58 -8.25
C ILE A 539 1.05 -2.38 -6.77
N TYR A 540 1.40 -3.47 -6.09
CA TYR A 540 2.05 -3.48 -4.79
C TYR A 540 3.54 -3.77 -4.96
N ILE A 541 4.39 -3.16 -4.13
CA ILE A 541 5.85 -3.25 -4.23
C ILE A 541 6.39 -4.10 -3.09
N LEU A 542 7.08 -5.19 -3.41
CA LEU A 542 7.93 -5.93 -2.49
C LEU A 542 9.34 -5.33 -2.60
N GLU A 543 9.70 -4.46 -1.65
CA GLU A 543 11.01 -3.83 -1.58
C GLU A 543 11.94 -4.72 -0.74
N ASP A 544 12.82 -5.50 -1.38
CA ASP A 544 13.86 -6.28 -0.70
C ASP A 544 15.14 -5.45 -0.64
N ASP A 545 15.42 -4.82 0.50
CA ASP A 545 16.50 -3.82 0.61
C ASP A 545 17.57 -4.21 1.65
N PRO A 546 18.17 -5.42 1.56
CA PRO A 546 19.14 -5.92 2.53
C PRO A 546 20.49 -5.16 2.48
N TYR A 547 20.64 -4.22 1.55
CA TYR A 547 21.81 -3.38 1.35
C TYR A 547 21.57 -1.90 1.69
N HIS A 548 20.36 -1.53 2.17
CA HIS A 548 19.95 -0.14 2.41
C HIS A 548 21.00 0.72 3.12
N PHE A 549 21.62 0.18 4.16
CA PHE A 549 22.59 0.89 5.00
C PHE A 549 24.01 0.94 4.41
N ILE A 550 24.30 0.18 3.36
CA ILE A 550 25.64 0.06 2.75
C ILE A 550 25.71 0.97 1.51
N GLN A 551 25.64 2.29 1.73
CA GLN A 551 25.72 3.32 0.67
C GLN A 551 27.03 4.11 0.74
N PHE A 552 27.55 4.55 -0.42
CA PHE A 552 28.86 5.19 -0.56
C PHE A 552 28.81 6.58 -1.21
N GLN A 553 27.62 7.14 -1.43
CA GLN A 553 27.42 8.35 -2.26
C GLN A 553 28.03 9.62 -1.64
N HIS A 554 28.16 9.69 -0.31
CA HIS A 554 28.84 10.80 0.37
C HIS A 554 30.34 10.56 0.38
N GLU A 555 31.05 11.22 -0.54
CA GLU A 555 32.52 11.14 -0.64
C GLU A 555 33.24 11.63 0.62
N ASP A 556 32.55 12.43 1.45
CA ASP A 556 32.92 12.76 2.83
C ASP A 556 33.60 11.56 3.51
N ARG A 557 34.91 11.68 3.72
CA ARG A 557 35.67 10.82 4.62
C ARG A 557 35.44 11.32 6.04
N CYS A 558 34.18 11.27 6.51
CA CYS A 558 33.88 11.39 7.91
C CYS A 558 34.76 10.39 8.66
N SER A 559 35.65 10.87 9.53
CA SER A 559 36.40 10.00 10.41
C SER A 559 35.43 9.19 11.28
N SER A 560 35.85 8.02 11.76
CA SER A 560 35.08 7.19 12.70
C SER A 560 34.74 7.88 14.03
N THR A 561 35.25 9.10 14.23
CA THR A 561 34.95 10.00 15.35
C THR A 561 33.79 10.97 15.10
N ALA A 562 33.20 10.99 13.89
CA ALA A 562 32.11 11.90 13.54
C ALA A 562 30.77 11.43 14.16
N GLN A 563 30.45 11.99 15.34
CA GLN A 563 29.17 11.76 16.04
C GLN A 563 27.99 12.41 15.31
N ILE A 564 27.51 11.78 14.23
CA ILE A 564 26.23 12.15 13.60
C ILE A 564 25.09 11.39 14.28
N SER A 565 23.94 12.05 14.42
CA SER A 565 22.72 11.45 14.95
C SER A 565 22.09 10.43 13.99
N PRO A 566 21.24 9.50 14.47
CA PRO A 566 20.46 8.61 13.60
C PRO A 566 19.63 9.35 12.54
N GLN A 567 19.13 10.55 12.85
CA GLN A 567 18.35 11.39 11.94
C GLN A 567 19.22 12.07 10.87
N GLU A 568 20.45 12.46 11.19
CA GLU A 568 21.42 12.94 10.18
C GLU A 568 21.91 11.80 9.29
N MET A 569 22.08 10.60 9.85
CA MET A 569 22.38 9.40 9.09
C MET A 569 21.24 9.04 8.12
N ALA A 570 19.98 9.11 8.56
CA ALA A 570 18.82 8.91 7.69
C ALA A 570 18.80 9.88 6.49
N ARG A 571 19.10 11.17 6.71
CA ARG A 571 19.21 12.17 5.63
C ARG A 571 20.37 11.90 4.64
N LYS A 572 21.35 11.07 5.00
CA LYS A 572 22.45 10.67 4.11
C LYS A 572 22.13 9.42 3.26
N LEU A 573 21.03 8.71 3.53
CA LEU A 573 20.62 7.52 2.77
C LEU A 573 19.61 7.87 1.67
N ALA A 574 19.67 7.15 0.54
CA ALA A 574 18.64 7.24 -0.50
C ALA A 574 17.27 6.80 0.06
N PRO A 575 16.16 7.51 -0.25
CA PRO A 575 14.84 7.22 0.32
C PRO A 575 14.31 5.86 -0.13
N SER A 576 13.65 5.16 0.78
CA SER A 576 12.99 3.88 0.49
C SER A 576 11.67 4.09 -0.26
N TYR A 577 11.14 3.05 -0.92
CA TYR A 577 9.75 3.08 -1.41
C TYR A 577 8.77 3.27 -0.24
N LEU A 578 9.06 2.68 0.93
CA LEU A 578 8.27 2.86 2.15
C LEU A 578 8.19 4.34 2.60
N SER A 579 9.22 5.14 2.34
CA SER A 579 9.30 6.58 2.65
C SER A 579 8.40 7.45 1.77
N ILE A 580 8.00 6.96 0.59
CA ILE A 580 7.07 7.64 -0.31
C ILE A 580 5.69 6.97 -0.35
N ASP A 581 5.44 6.00 0.54
CA ASP A 581 4.28 5.12 0.46
C ASP A 581 2.96 5.72 0.98
N VAL A 582 2.53 6.85 0.40
CA VAL A 582 1.26 7.52 0.72
C VAL A 582 0.00 6.68 0.39
N TYR A 583 0.17 5.51 -0.25
CA TYR A 583 -0.90 4.56 -0.56
C TYR A 583 -0.85 3.23 0.21
N GLY A 584 0.12 2.99 1.09
CA GLY A 584 0.24 1.73 1.84
C GLY A 584 0.34 0.50 0.93
N ARG A 585 1.07 0.61 -0.19
CA ARG A 585 1.24 -0.44 -1.20
C ARG A 585 2.61 -1.12 -1.15
N VAL A 586 3.50 -0.71 -0.25
CA VAL A 586 4.86 -1.23 -0.10
C VAL A 586 4.91 -2.23 1.05
N LEU A 587 5.41 -3.42 0.76
CA LEU A 587 5.91 -4.37 1.74
C LEU A 587 7.43 -4.31 1.69
N ARG A 588 8.03 -3.58 2.62
CA ARG A 588 9.48 -3.51 2.75
C ARG A 588 9.99 -4.71 3.55
N MET A 589 11.06 -5.33 3.08
CA MET A 589 11.74 -6.47 3.68
C MET A 589 13.18 -6.09 4.01
N ASP A 590 13.50 -6.10 5.31
CA ASP A 590 14.80 -5.74 5.85
C ASP A 590 15.45 -6.93 6.56
N THR A 591 16.78 -6.93 6.71
CA THR A 591 17.49 -7.96 7.49
C THR A 591 18.81 -7.48 8.09
N VAL A 592 19.12 -7.96 9.30
CA VAL A 592 20.44 -7.77 9.92
C VAL A 592 21.55 -8.60 9.27
N SER A 593 21.23 -9.39 8.24
CA SER A 593 22.15 -10.34 7.60
C SER A 593 23.37 -9.71 6.93
N LYS A 594 23.34 -8.40 6.64
CA LYS A 594 24.44 -7.64 5.99
C LYS A 594 25.05 -6.56 6.88
N THR A 595 24.43 -6.23 8.02
CA THR A 595 24.87 -5.19 8.96
C THR A 595 25.43 -5.78 10.26
N ILE A 596 24.81 -6.84 10.78
CA ILE A 596 25.25 -7.55 11.99
C ILE A 596 25.84 -8.91 11.61
N ALA A 597 25.01 -9.93 11.36
CA ALA A 597 25.46 -11.27 10.95
C ALA A 597 24.34 -12.09 10.26
N PRO A 598 24.63 -12.84 9.18
CA PRO A 598 23.63 -13.66 8.46
C PRO A 598 23.17 -14.89 9.25
N GLY A 599 23.96 -15.34 10.24
CA GLY A 599 23.65 -16.47 11.11
C GLY A 599 22.57 -16.18 12.15
N LEU A 600 22.26 -14.91 12.45
CA LEU A 600 21.19 -14.53 13.38
C LEU A 600 19.78 -14.87 12.87
N ARG A 601 19.63 -15.07 11.55
CA ARG A 601 18.35 -15.36 10.89
C ARG A 601 17.23 -14.36 11.25
N ILE A 602 17.56 -13.08 11.43
CA ILE A 602 16.58 -12.02 11.74
C ILE A 602 16.39 -11.08 10.55
N GLY A 603 15.14 -10.74 10.30
CA GLY A 603 14.71 -9.60 9.50
C GLY A 603 13.35 -9.11 9.99
N TRP A 604 12.73 -8.24 9.21
CA TRP A 604 11.35 -7.81 9.46
C TRP A 604 10.65 -7.45 8.14
N ILE A 605 9.32 -7.49 8.16
CA ILE A 605 8.49 -6.80 7.17
C ILE A 605 7.99 -5.49 7.80
N SER A 606 8.02 -4.40 7.04
CA SER A 606 7.37 -3.12 7.35
C SER A 606 6.32 -2.82 6.28
N ALA A 607 5.06 -2.71 6.69
CA ALA A 607 3.89 -2.67 5.82
C ALA A 607 2.63 -2.18 6.59
N PRO A 608 1.47 -1.99 5.94
CA PRO A 608 0.22 -1.69 6.64
C PRO A 608 -0.14 -2.69 7.75
N GLN A 609 -0.79 -2.27 8.84
CA GLN A 609 -1.12 -3.19 9.94
C GLN A 609 -2.03 -4.35 9.51
N GLU A 610 -2.87 -4.18 8.49
CA GLU A 610 -3.67 -5.26 7.89
C GLU A 610 -2.79 -6.33 7.21
N ILE A 611 -1.78 -5.88 6.44
CA ILE A 611 -0.78 -6.76 5.82
C ILE A 611 0.06 -7.45 6.89
N ILE A 612 0.48 -6.72 7.92
CA ILE A 612 1.26 -7.25 9.04
C ILE A 612 0.46 -8.27 9.86
N GLU A 613 -0.85 -8.05 10.03
CA GLU A 613 -1.77 -9.01 10.64
C GLU A 613 -1.82 -10.30 9.81
N ARG A 614 -2.02 -10.20 8.49
CA ARG A 614 -1.99 -11.36 7.56
C ARG A 614 -0.64 -12.11 7.60
N VAL A 615 0.49 -11.40 7.54
CA VAL A 615 1.83 -12.00 7.71
C VAL A 615 1.93 -12.77 9.02
N THR A 616 1.44 -12.19 10.12
CA THR A 616 1.45 -12.84 11.45
C THR A 616 0.66 -14.15 11.43
N ARG A 617 -0.51 -14.20 10.77
CA ARG A 617 -1.30 -15.45 10.59
C ARG A 617 -0.60 -16.50 9.73
N VAL A 618 0.29 -16.11 8.83
CA VAL A 618 1.17 -17.05 8.11
C VAL A 618 2.25 -17.58 9.05
N GLN A 619 2.92 -16.72 9.81
CA GLN A 619 3.99 -17.13 10.74
C GLN A 619 3.46 -18.06 11.85
N GLU A 620 2.29 -17.78 12.43
CA GLU A 620 1.66 -18.59 13.51
C GLU A 620 1.53 -20.09 13.21
N THR A 621 1.51 -20.46 11.93
CA THR A 621 1.36 -21.86 11.46
C THR A 621 2.47 -22.25 10.46
N SER A 622 3.62 -21.57 10.55
CA SER A 622 4.84 -21.92 9.82
C SER A 622 6.08 -21.71 10.69
N VAL A 623 6.80 -20.60 10.52
CA VAL A 623 8.06 -20.31 11.22
C VAL A 623 7.91 -19.84 12.67
N GLN A 624 6.68 -19.54 13.11
CA GLN A 624 6.32 -18.88 14.37
C GLN A 624 6.98 -17.51 14.57
N SER A 625 8.26 -17.46 14.95
CA SER A 625 9.05 -16.24 15.05
C SER A 625 10.55 -16.59 14.99
N PRO A 626 11.48 -15.62 14.83
CA PRO A 626 12.91 -15.89 14.86
C PRO A 626 13.38 -16.53 16.18
N SER A 627 14.56 -17.17 16.18
CA SER A 627 15.09 -17.83 17.39
C SER A 627 15.18 -16.87 18.58
N GLY A 628 14.64 -17.28 19.74
CA GLY A 628 14.64 -16.51 20.99
C GLY A 628 16.02 -16.02 21.39
N PHE A 629 17.03 -16.90 21.34
CA PHE A 629 18.44 -16.54 21.55
C PHE A 629 18.93 -15.44 20.60
N SER A 630 18.57 -15.50 19.32
CA SER A 630 18.96 -14.49 18.34
C SER A 630 18.25 -13.16 18.58
N GLN A 631 16.98 -13.19 19.02
CA GLN A 631 16.20 -11.99 19.32
C GLN A 631 16.73 -11.26 20.56
N ILE A 632 16.97 -11.98 21.67
CA ILE A 632 17.51 -11.36 22.89
C ILE A 632 18.98 -10.94 22.72
N PHE A 633 19.80 -11.71 21.99
CA PHE A 633 21.16 -11.26 21.63
C PHE A 633 21.13 -9.95 20.85
N LEU A 634 20.28 -9.82 19.83
CA LEU A 634 20.19 -8.58 19.05
C LEU A 634 19.66 -7.41 19.89
N LEU A 635 18.68 -7.66 20.77
CA LEU A 635 18.19 -6.65 21.71
C LEU A 635 19.31 -6.16 22.64
N LYS A 636 20.01 -7.07 23.33
CA LYS A 636 21.08 -6.70 24.27
C LYS A 636 22.31 -6.12 23.58
N LEU A 637 22.61 -6.53 22.34
CA LEU A 637 23.62 -5.88 21.51
C LEU A 637 23.26 -4.40 21.22
N LEU A 638 22.00 -4.12 20.85
CA LEU A 638 21.54 -2.76 20.56
C LEU A 638 21.44 -1.91 21.84
N GLU A 639 20.97 -2.48 22.96
CA GLU A 639 20.99 -1.82 24.28
C GLU A 639 22.44 -1.46 24.70
N ALA A 640 23.37 -2.41 24.60
CA ALA A 640 24.78 -2.22 24.96
C ALA A 640 25.56 -1.30 23.98
N TRP A 641 25.02 -1.04 22.80
CA TRP A 641 25.56 -0.10 21.81
C TRP A 641 25.06 1.34 22.02
N SER A 642 23.97 1.54 22.76
CA SER A 642 23.28 2.84 22.96
C SER A 642 22.83 3.52 21.64
N ASP A 643 22.17 4.68 21.77
CA ASP A 643 21.51 5.42 20.68
C ASP A 643 22.35 5.60 19.40
N ASN A 644 23.67 5.79 19.55
CA ASN A 644 24.57 6.05 18.42
C ASN A 644 25.38 4.82 17.95
N GLY A 645 25.44 3.72 18.72
CA GLY A 645 26.34 2.61 18.38
C GLY A 645 25.94 1.86 17.11
N PHE A 646 24.65 1.82 16.77
CA PHE A 646 24.21 1.33 15.45
C PHE A 646 24.63 2.26 14.32
N VAL A 647 24.59 3.59 14.51
CA VAL A 647 25.08 4.56 13.50
C VAL A 647 26.58 4.38 13.28
N ASN A 648 27.36 4.30 14.36
CA ASN A 648 28.80 4.03 14.32
C ASN A 648 29.10 2.71 13.58
N ARG A 649 28.30 1.66 13.84
CA ARG A 649 28.40 0.37 13.12
C ARG A 649 28.18 0.54 11.62
N ILE A 650 27.14 1.26 11.20
CA ILE A 650 26.89 1.47 9.76
C ILE A 650 28.00 2.33 9.13
N LEU A 651 28.47 3.39 9.79
CA LEU A 651 29.59 4.21 9.29
C LEU A 651 30.88 3.39 9.11
N HIS A 652 31.21 2.52 10.07
CA HIS A 652 32.36 1.62 9.98
C HIS A 652 32.24 0.65 8.79
N LEU A 653 31.06 0.06 8.58
CA LEU A 653 30.79 -0.78 7.40
C LEU A 653 30.88 0.03 6.10
N GLN A 654 30.29 1.21 6.03
CA GLN A 654 30.34 2.08 4.85
C GLN A 654 31.78 2.47 4.49
N SER A 655 32.66 2.70 5.48
CA SER A 655 34.09 2.92 5.20
C SER A 655 34.74 1.66 4.61
N ILE A 656 34.65 0.52 5.30
CA ILE A 656 35.27 -0.74 4.84
C ILE A 656 34.80 -1.10 3.41
N PHE A 657 33.50 -1.07 3.15
CA PHE A 657 32.98 -1.41 1.83
C PHE A 657 33.30 -0.37 0.75
N ARG A 658 33.41 0.92 1.09
CA ARG A 658 33.88 1.98 0.17
C ARG A 658 35.34 1.77 -0.21
N ASP A 659 36.22 1.52 0.77
CA ASP A 659 37.64 1.28 0.54
C ASP A 659 37.86 -0.01 -0.27
N GLN A 660 37.12 -1.08 0.02
CA GLN A 660 37.13 -2.33 -0.77
C GLN A 660 36.64 -2.10 -2.21
N ARG A 661 35.58 -1.31 -2.41
CA ARG A 661 35.05 -0.94 -3.74
C ARG A 661 36.05 -0.11 -4.54
N ASP A 662 36.80 0.78 -3.89
CA ASP A 662 37.82 1.60 -4.55
C ASP A 662 39.13 0.84 -4.82
N GLU A 663 39.56 -0.09 -3.96
CA GLU A 663 40.65 -1.02 -4.29
C GLU A 663 40.27 -2.00 -5.40
N PHE A 664 39.02 -2.48 -5.41
CA PHE A 664 38.49 -3.29 -6.52
C PHE A 664 38.53 -2.53 -7.85
N GLN A 665 38.09 -1.26 -7.87
CA GLN A 665 38.19 -0.41 -9.06
C GLN A 665 39.64 -0.29 -9.55
N LYS A 666 40.59 0.05 -8.67
CA LYS A 666 42.02 0.14 -9.01
C LYS A 666 42.57 -1.17 -9.56
N ALA A 667 42.18 -2.29 -8.97
CA ALA A 667 42.61 -3.63 -9.42
C ALA A 667 42.03 -3.97 -10.80
N VAL A 668 40.79 -3.60 -11.09
CA VAL A 668 40.17 -3.76 -12.42
C VAL A 668 40.91 -2.93 -13.46
N GLU A 669 41.07 -1.62 -13.22
CA GLU A 669 41.70 -0.66 -14.14
C GLU A 669 43.17 -1.01 -14.43
N LYS A 670 43.88 -1.57 -13.44
CA LYS A 670 45.29 -1.92 -13.55
C LYS A 670 45.56 -3.30 -14.16
N HIS A 671 44.61 -4.25 -14.07
CA HIS A 671 44.88 -5.65 -14.43
C HIS A 671 43.98 -6.24 -15.51
N LEU A 672 42.72 -5.83 -15.67
CA LEU A 672 41.89 -6.38 -16.76
C LEU A 672 42.29 -5.77 -18.12
N PRO A 673 42.15 -6.50 -19.25
CA PRO A 673 42.53 -5.94 -20.54
C PRO A 673 41.57 -4.80 -20.97
N PRO A 674 42.09 -3.67 -21.49
CA PRO A 674 41.30 -2.49 -21.77
C PRO A 674 40.25 -2.73 -22.85
N GLY A 675 39.01 -2.30 -22.58
CA GLY A 675 37.89 -2.39 -23.54
C GLY A 675 37.22 -3.76 -23.67
N ILE A 676 37.68 -4.79 -22.93
CA ILE A 676 37.01 -6.10 -22.85
C ILE A 676 35.87 -6.10 -21.82
N ILE A 677 36.05 -5.41 -20.68
CA ILE A 677 35.07 -5.32 -19.60
C ILE A 677 34.60 -3.87 -19.43
N THR A 678 33.29 -3.68 -19.25
CA THR A 678 32.69 -2.43 -18.76
C THR A 678 31.82 -2.72 -17.53
N TYR A 679 31.65 -1.75 -16.64
CA TYR A 679 30.81 -1.87 -15.45
C TYR A 679 30.36 -0.49 -14.96
N VAL A 680 29.29 -0.43 -14.18
CA VAL A 680 28.89 0.77 -13.44
C VAL A 680 29.60 0.75 -12.08
N LYS A 681 30.24 1.85 -11.67
CA LYS A 681 30.85 1.97 -10.34
C LYS A 681 29.74 1.88 -9.26
N PRO A 682 29.71 0.86 -8.39
CA PRO A 682 28.63 0.71 -7.43
C PRO A 682 28.63 1.84 -6.41
N THR A 683 27.47 2.45 -6.22
CA THR A 683 27.22 3.49 -5.22
C THR A 683 26.69 2.94 -3.90
N ALA A 684 26.35 1.64 -3.86
CA ALA A 684 25.91 0.91 -2.68
C ALA A 684 26.15 -0.61 -2.83
N GLY A 685 25.87 -1.37 -1.77
CA GLY A 685 25.85 -2.84 -1.79
C GLY A 685 27.23 -3.50 -1.85
N LEU A 686 27.26 -4.71 -2.43
CA LEU A 686 28.41 -5.64 -2.31
C LEU A 686 28.93 -6.18 -3.66
N PHE A 687 28.37 -5.74 -4.78
CA PHE A 687 28.53 -6.38 -6.08
C PHE A 687 28.94 -5.41 -7.19
N VAL A 688 29.79 -5.89 -8.11
CA VAL A 688 30.08 -5.26 -9.40
C VAL A 688 29.57 -6.17 -10.51
N TRP A 689 28.91 -5.57 -11.50
CA TRP A 689 28.40 -6.24 -12.69
C TRP A 689 29.28 -5.93 -13.89
N MET A 690 30.09 -6.90 -14.26
CA MET A 690 31.02 -6.82 -15.38
C MET A 690 30.31 -7.26 -16.66
N ARG A 691 30.01 -6.32 -17.55
CA ARG A 691 29.55 -6.59 -18.91
C ARG A 691 30.75 -6.88 -19.81
N VAL A 692 30.67 -7.95 -20.59
CA VAL A 692 31.72 -8.35 -21.53
C VAL A 692 31.43 -7.76 -22.91
N ASN A 693 32.41 -7.04 -23.46
CA ASN A 693 32.34 -6.50 -24.81
C ASN A 693 32.50 -7.63 -25.85
N LEU A 694 31.38 -8.18 -26.29
CA LEU A 694 31.35 -9.28 -27.27
C LEU A 694 31.96 -8.89 -28.63
N GLU A 695 31.99 -7.61 -29.02
CA GLU A 695 32.64 -7.21 -30.28
C GLU A 695 34.15 -7.45 -30.29
N ARG A 696 34.78 -7.58 -29.11
CA ARG A 696 36.19 -7.94 -28.96
C ARG A 696 36.43 -9.45 -29.01
N TYR A 697 35.40 -10.29 -28.91
CA TYR A 697 35.55 -11.73 -28.77
C TYR A 697 35.78 -12.42 -30.14
N PRO A 698 36.77 -13.33 -30.27
CA PRO A 698 37.07 -14.03 -31.53
C PRO A 698 35.84 -14.72 -32.15
N ASN A 699 35.49 -14.32 -33.37
CA ASN A 699 34.35 -14.86 -34.14
C ASN A 699 32.98 -14.77 -33.43
N PHE A 700 32.75 -13.78 -32.54
CA PHE A 700 31.54 -13.70 -31.70
C PHE A 700 30.22 -13.86 -32.47
N ARG A 701 30.11 -13.28 -33.69
CA ARG A 701 28.92 -13.36 -34.55
C ARG A 701 28.54 -14.79 -34.98
N GLN A 702 29.42 -15.76 -34.79
CA GLN A 702 29.21 -17.18 -35.10
C GLN A 702 28.95 -18.04 -33.85
N ARG A 703 28.92 -17.45 -32.64
CA ARG A 703 28.77 -18.17 -31.37
C ARG A 703 27.62 -17.62 -30.52
N LYS A 704 26.87 -18.51 -29.87
CA LYS A 704 25.85 -18.09 -28.89
C LYS A 704 26.52 -17.45 -27.65
N PRO A 705 26.03 -16.31 -27.14
CA PRO A 705 26.57 -15.67 -25.93
C PRO A 705 26.69 -16.60 -24.72
N ALA A 706 25.71 -17.47 -24.48
CA ALA A 706 25.75 -18.49 -23.42
C ALA A 706 26.98 -19.43 -23.49
N LEU A 707 27.51 -19.72 -24.69
CA LEU A 707 28.72 -20.53 -24.85
C LEU A 707 30.00 -19.73 -24.56
N ILE A 708 29.97 -18.42 -24.83
CA ILE A 708 31.07 -17.49 -24.52
C ILE A 708 31.16 -17.27 -23.00
N GLU A 709 30.03 -17.03 -22.34
CA GLU A 709 29.93 -16.92 -20.88
C GLU A 709 30.49 -18.18 -20.19
N ASN A 710 30.03 -19.37 -20.59
CA ASN A 710 30.51 -20.63 -20.05
C ASN A 710 32.02 -20.82 -20.27
N GLU A 711 32.55 -20.43 -21.43
CA GLU A 711 33.98 -20.56 -21.72
C GLU A 711 34.85 -19.63 -20.86
N ILE A 712 34.42 -18.38 -20.67
CA ILE A 712 35.09 -17.42 -19.77
C ILE A 712 35.03 -17.93 -18.32
N TYR A 713 33.86 -18.41 -17.86
CA TYR A 713 33.67 -18.97 -16.52
C TYR A 713 34.59 -20.17 -16.24
N HIS A 714 34.62 -21.17 -17.13
CA HIS A 714 35.46 -22.34 -16.95
C HIS A 714 36.96 -22.01 -17.05
N ASN A 715 37.35 -21.02 -17.85
CA ASN A 715 38.74 -20.55 -17.87
C ASN A 715 39.09 -19.75 -16.60
N ALA A 716 38.18 -18.96 -16.04
CA ALA A 716 38.38 -18.31 -14.74
C ALA A 716 38.64 -19.37 -13.64
N ILE A 717 37.81 -20.40 -13.54
CA ILE A 717 38.00 -21.51 -12.59
C ILE A 717 39.38 -22.17 -12.78
N LYS A 718 39.78 -22.47 -14.03
CA LYS A 718 41.12 -23.03 -14.34
C LYS A 718 42.28 -22.12 -13.94
N LYS A 719 42.08 -20.80 -13.85
CA LYS A 719 43.08 -19.83 -13.36
C LYS A 719 42.98 -19.58 -11.84
N GLY A 720 42.12 -20.29 -11.11
CA GLY A 720 41.90 -20.07 -9.68
C GLY A 720 41.10 -18.79 -9.39
N ALA A 721 40.16 -18.44 -10.27
CA ALA A 721 39.30 -17.26 -10.22
C ALA A 721 37.82 -17.67 -10.22
N LEU A 722 37.09 -17.38 -9.13
CA LEU A 722 35.64 -17.60 -9.05
C LEU A 722 34.89 -16.28 -9.29
N ILE A 723 34.17 -16.24 -10.40
CA ILE A 723 33.21 -15.20 -10.79
C ILE A 723 31.86 -15.89 -11.05
N ILE A 724 30.73 -15.21 -10.85
CA ILE A 724 29.41 -15.85 -11.04
C ILE A 724 28.81 -15.42 -12.39
N PRO A 725 28.45 -16.36 -13.29
CA PRO A 725 27.81 -16.06 -14.57
C PRO A 725 26.52 -15.24 -14.39
N GLY A 726 26.30 -14.28 -15.28
CA GLY A 726 25.13 -13.42 -15.27
C GLY A 726 23.84 -14.15 -15.63
N SER A 727 23.92 -15.18 -16.47
CA SER A 727 22.79 -16.01 -16.87
C SER A 727 22.06 -16.70 -15.71
N TRP A 728 22.76 -16.91 -14.58
CA TRP A 728 22.24 -17.51 -13.34
C TRP A 728 21.30 -16.58 -12.54
N PHE A 729 21.28 -15.29 -12.88
CA PHE A 729 20.46 -14.27 -12.21
C PHE A 729 19.21 -13.89 -12.99
N ARG A 730 18.99 -14.46 -14.18
CA ARG A 730 17.89 -14.04 -15.06
C ARG A 730 16.54 -14.46 -14.49
N ALA A 731 15.63 -13.51 -14.40
CA ALA A 731 14.27 -13.71 -13.90
C ALA A 731 13.46 -14.75 -14.69
N ASN A 732 13.75 -14.90 -15.99
CA ASN A 732 13.22 -15.96 -16.83
C ASN A 732 14.38 -16.71 -17.51
N PRO A 733 14.62 -18.01 -17.21
CA PRO A 733 15.71 -18.77 -17.81
C PRO A 733 15.47 -19.15 -19.28
N ASP A 734 14.21 -19.16 -19.74
CA ASP A 734 13.81 -19.64 -21.08
C ASP A 734 14.10 -18.62 -22.21
N ILE A 735 14.32 -17.36 -21.85
CA ILE A 735 14.83 -16.33 -22.78
C ILE A 735 16.27 -16.70 -23.15
N GLU A 736 16.73 -16.46 -24.39
CA GLU A 736 18.15 -16.68 -24.72
C GLU A 736 19.08 -15.64 -24.05
N VAL A 737 20.33 -16.02 -23.77
CA VAL A 737 21.35 -15.09 -23.28
C VAL A 737 21.76 -14.15 -24.41
N GLN A 738 21.54 -12.84 -24.25
CA GLN A 738 21.88 -11.81 -25.24
C GLN A 738 23.20 -11.10 -24.90
N GLU A 739 23.35 -10.61 -23.66
CA GLU A 739 24.61 -10.09 -23.12
C GLU A 739 25.40 -11.19 -22.39
N VAL A 740 26.73 -11.11 -22.39
CA VAL A 740 27.58 -11.89 -21.46
C VAL A 740 27.99 -10.99 -20.31
N THR A 741 27.65 -11.38 -19.09
CA THR A 741 27.85 -10.59 -17.89
C THR A 741 28.33 -11.48 -16.73
N PHE A 742 28.99 -10.88 -15.74
CA PHE A 742 29.47 -11.57 -14.55
C PHE A 742 29.25 -10.73 -13.29
N ARG A 743 28.74 -11.36 -12.22
CA ARG A 743 28.73 -10.76 -10.88
C ARG A 743 30.02 -11.11 -10.14
N VAL A 744 30.74 -10.09 -9.72
CA VAL A 744 31.87 -10.20 -8.77
C VAL A 744 31.48 -9.48 -7.48
N SER A 745 31.98 -9.93 -6.33
CA SER A 745 31.74 -9.27 -5.04
C SER A 745 33.02 -8.64 -4.49
N PHE A 746 32.88 -7.44 -3.92
CA PHE A 746 33.91 -6.75 -3.13
C PHE A 746 33.60 -6.84 -1.62
N ALA A 747 32.85 -7.85 -1.19
CA ALA A 747 32.73 -8.19 0.22
C ALA A 747 34.13 -8.48 0.82
N PRO A 748 34.37 -8.18 2.11
CA PRO A 748 35.69 -7.75 2.53
C PRO A 748 36.67 -8.93 2.61
N ILE A 749 37.64 -8.91 1.70
CA ILE A 749 38.80 -9.81 1.68
C ILE A 749 40.07 -8.95 1.66
N PRO A 750 41.27 -9.49 1.97
CA PRO A 750 42.51 -8.74 1.85
C PRO A 750 42.66 -8.07 0.46
N ALA A 751 43.09 -6.80 0.41
CA ALA A 751 43.25 -6.09 -0.86
C ALA A 751 44.27 -6.77 -1.81
N ALA A 752 45.25 -7.49 -1.24
CA ALA A 752 46.16 -8.36 -2.00
C ALA A 752 45.42 -9.48 -2.75
N ASP A 753 44.37 -10.05 -2.14
CA ASP A 753 43.55 -11.10 -2.74
C ASP A 753 42.65 -10.53 -3.84
N ILE A 754 42.10 -9.32 -3.68
CA ILE A 754 41.39 -8.61 -4.78
C ILE A 754 42.31 -8.43 -5.99
N VAL A 755 43.53 -7.92 -5.76
CA VAL A 755 44.53 -7.69 -6.80
C VAL A 755 44.92 -9.00 -7.49
N GLU A 756 45.11 -10.08 -6.73
CA GLU A 756 45.42 -11.41 -7.26
C GLU A 756 44.23 -12.04 -8.00
N MET A 757 43.00 -11.85 -7.52
CA MET A 757 41.76 -12.26 -8.18
C MET A 757 41.64 -11.59 -9.56
N MET A 758 41.84 -10.27 -9.65
CA MET A 758 41.81 -9.53 -10.92
C MET A 758 42.91 -9.96 -11.88
N LYS A 759 44.13 -10.28 -11.42
CA LYS A 759 45.18 -10.87 -12.29
C LYS A 759 44.75 -12.22 -12.86
N ARG A 760 44.16 -13.10 -12.05
CA ARG A 760 43.71 -14.44 -12.48
C ARG A 760 42.55 -14.36 -13.46
N PHE A 761 41.60 -13.45 -13.24
CA PHE A 761 40.52 -13.20 -14.19
C PHE A 761 41.05 -12.59 -15.50
N SER A 762 41.98 -11.63 -15.43
CA SER A 762 42.69 -11.11 -16.61
C SER A 762 43.38 -12.24 -17.39
N ALA A 763 44.11 -13.14 -16.72
CA ALA A 763 44.75 -14.28 -17.35
C ALA A 763 43.76 -15.31 -17.95
N ALA A 764 42.49 -15.31 -17.52
CA ALA A 764 41.42 -16.10 -18.13
C ALA A 764 40.82 -15.38 -19.36
N LEU A 765 40.52 -14.09 -19.26
CA LEU A 765 40.07 -13.27 -20.39
C LEU A 765 41.10 -13.29 -21.52
N LYS A 766 42.37 -13.04 -21.22
CA LYS A 766 43.49 -13.06 -22.19
C LYS A 766 43.62 -14.39 -22.95
N ALA A 767 43.40 -15.52 -22.26
CA ALA A 767 43.44 -16.85 -22.87
C ALA A 767 42.23 -17.17 -23.76
N VAL A 768 41.16 -16.36 -23.70
CA VAL A 768 39.89 -16.55 -24.42
C VAL A 768 39.68 -15.47 -25.50
N PHE A 769 40.28 -14.29 -25.33
CA PHE A 769 40.28 -13.17 -26.28
C PHE A 769 41.58 -13.06 -27.09
N GLU A 770 42.53 -13.99 -26.89
CA GLU A 770 43.79 -14.11 -27.65
C GLU A 770 44.69 -12.84 -27.57
N CYS A 771 44.77 -12.21 -26.38
CA CYS A 771 45.34 -10.86 -26.18
C CYS A 771 46.25 -10.65 -24.94
#